data_AF-E1YER8-F1
#
_entry.id   AF-E1YER8-F1
#
_cell.length_a   1.000
_cell.length_b   1.000
_cell.length_c   1.000
_cell.angle_alpha   90.00
_cell.angle_beta   90.00
_cell.angle_gamma   90.00
#
_symmetry.space_group_name_H-M   'P 1'
#
loop_
_entity.id
_entity.type
_entity.pdbx_description
1 polymer ?
#
loop_
_entity_poly.entity_id
_entity_poly.type
_entity_poly.pdbx_seq_one_letter_code
_entity_poly.pdbx_strand_id
1 'polypeptide(L)'
;MKNLLLRFLPKFRRSNQHPELIKSLFSKFQIILDMNTKLLEKMAVMERALGGEYIFDKAFLESSVSEASHLVYQVIYSLNTLTENRFPELFDQFQIIKTYLEDILVGGLGPYAGRLILPYSSIRIEMWHLAGFMSASLAEFGQHLGLFAPDGFAITTTGIRTFMQKNDLYHKIKQISESLTTDKSKDRNDLLTDLINNSDIPEELEKAILDEVIKLSDRTGKNTLLMLRAENVEHETHDQFTNIYDVLPSNILDAFKQSIAGCIAKEAENYLQENPEKEISIAVAVYEKIQSKICGTVLTLDPKRLPLQVAGVAVSLDNNLYDSKETQEKVEYFSVQRFYPFDTVESVILPKELTERLADGKHSLSIMDNGHRRGSSLIRKDTLISVVDSAMAIERTFGKPHKVFWSQEETGRVVITEVRPLSSVLYDNISDELLIDELNKQLEKATVLLDGGETAQMGVTTGKLVHVTGNYHYDSFPIGAIAVSDKASPNLSPLLRRAAGLITQTGSSIGHLASLAREVHVPTIVGACNALELLKEGMIVTLDAGDCKVYHGVIEPLVRYRSSGMELYPTDPEYVILRQLLRWIIPLNLTDPDSADFNSANCRTFHDIIHFSHEMAVEELLNIRTRHKELKGIEARRLKLDVPIDIRVFDIGNGVLNSAEKELHVNDISSLPFKAFLQGINTDELFDQQAGSVGLREILSGMDKTYTALNTPAEYSGQNLAIIAENYINLTLRLGYHFNVMNAYLSENPNKNFIYYRFVGGFAYMDRRIRRVKFIAALLENMDFKVTVKTDLVIGKLKIIDRKFMESVLNILGELTAFTRQLDIKMESEKNVEEFLGLFTKRSKNIILTNRIKEQDQSCSK
;
A
#
# COMPACT_ATOMS: atom_id res chain seq x y z
N MET A 1 26.80 -49.67 -58.74
CA MET A 1 25.56 -48.98 -58.30
C MET A 1 25.54 -48.72 -56.78
N LYS A 2 26.66 -48.22 -56.23
CA LYS A 2 26.86 -47.94 -54.79
C LYS A 2 27.53 -46.58 -54.55
N ASN A 3 27.50 -45.68 -55.56
CA ASN A 3 28.26 -44.42 -55.61
C ASN A 3 27.46 -43.22 -56.16
N LEU A 4 26.13 -43.14 -55.94
CA LEU A 4 25.32 -42.02 -56.46
C LEU A 4 24.38 -41.32 -55.45
N LEU A 5 24.46 -41.63 -54.15
CA LEU A 5 23.52 -41.09 -53.14
C LEU A 5 24.22 -40.42 -51.94
N LEU A 6 25.38 -39.79 -52.17
CA LEU A 6 26.13 -39.02 -51.16
C LEU A 6 26.34 -37.55 -51.54
N ARG A 7 25.53 -37.01 -52.46
CA ARG A 7 25.67 -35.62 -52.97
C ARG A 7 24.58 -34.62 -52.59
N PHE A 8 23.61 -34.99 -51.75
CA PHE A 8 22.52 -34.10 -51.32
C PHE A 8 22.19 -34.20 -49.83
N LEU A 9 23.19 -34.00 -48.97
CA LEU A 9 22.96 -33.59 -47.59
C LEU A 9 23.52 -32.17 -47.44
N PRO A 10 22.69 -31.15 -47.16
CA PRO A 10 23.21 -29.85 -46.80
C PRO A 10 24.00 -30.03 -45.51
N LYS A 11 25.31 -29.75 -45.56
CA LYS A 11 26.11 -29.47 -44.36
C LYS A 11 25.45 -28.27 -43.69
N PHE A 12 24.55 -28.51 -42.74
CA PHE A 12 24.13 -27.49 -41.78
C PHE A 12 25.38 -27.12 -40.97
N ARG A 13 26.03 -26.04 -41.40
CA ARG A 13 26.96 -25.27 -40.58
C ARG A 13 26.19 -24.84 -39.33
N ARG A 14 26.33 -25.59 -38.23
CA ARG A 14 26.14 -25.06 -36.88
C ARG A 14 27.30 -24.10 -36.61
N SER A 15 27.19 -22.86 -37.06
CA SER A 15 28.14 -21.80 -36.72
C SER A 15 27.42 -20.45 -36.73
N ASN A 16 27.35 -19.81 -35.55
CA ASN A 16 27.03 -18.39 -35.27
C ASN A 16 25.65 -17.97 -34.70
N GLN A 17 24.68 -18.84 -34.38
CA GLN A 17 23.38 -18.38 -33.83
C GLN A 17 23.36 -18.07 -32.32
N HIS A 18 24.38 -18.47 -31.55
CA HIS A 18 24.36 -18.39 -30.08
C HIS A 18 24.45 -16.97 -29.47
N PRO A 19 25.23 -16.01 -30.04
CA PRO A 19 25.30 -14.65 -29.49
C PRO A 19 24.01 -13.83 -29.68
N GLU A 20 23.27 -14.09 -30.76
CA GLU A 20 22.02 -13.38 -31.08
C GLU A 20 20.88 -13.78 -30.15
N LEU A 21 20.84 -15.05 -29.72
CA LEU A 21 19.84 -15.55 -28.77
C LEU A 21 19.91 -14.80 -27.43
N ILE A 22 21.11 -14.54 -26.90
CA ILE A 22 21.29 -13.87 -25.61
C ILE A 22 20.96 -12.39 -25.69
N LYS A 23 21.38 -11.74 -26.78
CA LYS A 23 20.99 -10.35 -27.06
C LYS A 23 19.47 -10.22 -27.12
N SER A 24 18.80 -11.19 -27.75
CA SER A 24 17.34 -11.29 -27.76
C SER A 24 16.75 -11.45 -26.36
N LEU A 25 17.22 -12.41 -25.56
CA LEU A 25 16.75 -12.61 -24.17
C LEU A 25 16.97 -11.36 -23.31
N PHE A 26 18.15 -10.75 -23.37
CA PHE A 26 18.45 -9.53 -22.64
C PHE A 26 17.59 -8.35 -23.10
N SER A 27 17.31 -8.23 -24.41
CA SER A 27 16.36 -7.23 -24.92
C SER A 27 14.95 -7.44 -24.36
N LYS A 28 14.50 -8.68 -24.18
CA LYS A 28 13.20 -8.98 -23.56
C LYS A 28 13.17 -8.54 -22.10
N PHE A 29 14.26 -8.78 -21.36
CA PHE A 29 14.40 -8.26 -20.00
C PHE A 29 14.34 -6.73 -19.94
N GLN A 30 15.05 -6.03 -20.83
CA GLN A 30 15.00 -4.56 -20.89
C GLN A 30 13.60 -4.04 -21.20
N ILE A 31 12.86 -4.70 -22.09
CA ILE A 31 11.45 -4.37 -22.37
C ILE A 31 10.59 -4.52 -21.12
N ILE A 32 10.76 -5.60 -20.34
CA ILE A 32 10.02 -5.79 -19.08
C ILE A 32 10.27 -4.62 -18.12
N LEU A 33 11.53 -4.23 -17.92
CA LEU A 33 11.88 -3.09 -17.04
C LEU A 33 11.27 -1.77 -17.53
N ASP A 34 11.31 -1.53 -18.84
CA ASP A 34 10.78 -0.30 -19.42
C ASP A 34 9.26 -0.23 -19.33
N MET A 35 8.56 -1.33 -19.67
CA MET A 35 7.10 -1.39 -19.60
C MET A 35 6.59 -1.32 -18.15
N ASN A 36 7.30 -1.94 -17.21
CA ASN A 36 6.98 -1.81 -15.79
C ASN A 36 7.07 -0.35 -15.33
N THR A 37 8.13 0.36 -15.74
CA THR A 37 8.30 1.79 -15.39
C THR A 37 7.16 2.62 -15.97
N LYS A 38 6.83 2.43 -17.26
CA LYS A 38 5.72 3.13 -17.91
C LYS A 38 4.37 2.83 -17.28
N LEU A 39 4.15 1.60 -16.82
CA LEU A 39 2.90 1.25 -16.15
C LEU A 39 2.81 1.92 -14.77
N LEU A 40 3.90 1.96 -14.00
CA LEU A 40 3.95 2.69 -12.73
C LEU A 40 3.73 4.19 -12.93
N GLU A 41 4.32 4.79 -13.96
CA GLU A 41 4.04 6.18 -14.34
C GLU A 41 2.56 6.39 -14.69
N LYS A 42 1.95 5.46 -15.45
CA LYS A 42 0.54 5.55 -15.81
C LYS A 42 -0.38 5.39 -14.60
N MET A 43 -0.07 4.46 -13.70
CA MET A 43 -0.74 4.32 -12.41
C MET A 43 -0.67 5.63 -11.63
N ALA A 44 0.51 6.24 -11.52
CA ALA A 44 0.68 7.53 -10.85
C ALA A 44 -0.18 8.63 -11.49
N VAL A 45 -0.27 8.70 -12.83
CA VAL A 45 -1.15 9.66 -13.52
C VAL A 45 -2.62 9.44 -13.15
N MET A 46 -3.09 8.18 -13.13
CA MET A 46 -4.46 7.86 -12.76
C MET A 46 -4.75 8.15 -11.29
N GLU A 47 -3.81 7.86 -10.38
CA GLU A 47 -3.94 8.20 -8.96
C GLU A 47 -3.98 9.71 -8.73
N ARG A 48 -3.13 10.47 -9.44
CA ARG A 48 -3.11 11.94 -9.37
C ARG A 48 -4.41 12.54 -9.89
N ALA A 49 -4.98 11.97 -10.95
CA ALA A 49 -6.31 12.33 -11.42
C ALA A 49 -7.38 12.05 -10.36
N LEU A 50 -7.34 10.90 -9.68
CA LEU A 50 -8.26 10.60 -8.57
C LEU A 50 -8.05 11.51 -7.37
N GLY A 51 -6.79 11.84 -7.05
CA GLY A 51 -6.42 12.82 -6.03
C GLY A 51 -6.59 14.26 -6.48
N GLY A 52 -7.15 14.47 -7.68
CA GLY A 52 -7.71 15.73 -8.10
C GLY A 52 -6.79 16.75 -8.75
N GLU A 53 -5.54 16.37 -9.03
CA GLU A 53 -4.57 17.19 -9.76
C GLU A 53 -5.07 17.63 -11.15
N TYR A 54 -5.97 16.85 -11.74
CA TYR A 54 -6.48 17.07 -13.09
C TYR A 54 -7.97 16.76 -13.18
N ILE A 55 -8.69 17.59 -13.93
CA ILE A 55 -10.03 17.22 -14.40
C ILE A 55 -9.87 16.15 -15.48
N PHE A 56 -10.60 15.05 -15.35
CA PHE A 56 -10.58 13.95 -16.30
C PHE A 56 -12.00 13.59 -16.74
N ASP A 57 -12.09 12.97 -17.91
CA ASP A 57 -13.35 12.56 -18.52
C ASP A 57 -13.33 11.05 -18.86
N LYS A 58 -14.42 10.56 -19.45
CA LYS A 58 -14.51 9.18 -19.89
C LYS A 58 -13.41 8.79 -20.89
N ALA A 59 -13.00 9.69 -21.77
CA ALA A 59 -11.95 9.41 -22.76
C ALA A 59 -10.58 9.20 -22.09
N PHE A 60 -10.28 9.96 -21.03
CA PHE A 60 -9.13 9.70 -20.17
C PHE A 60 -9.18 8.31 -19.53
N LEU A 61 -10.33 7.88 -19.01
CA LEU A 61 -10.48 6.56 -18.39
C LEU A 61 -10.26 5.43 -19.40
N GLU A 62 -10.91 5.51 -20.56
CA GLU A 62 -10.80 4.52 -21.63
C GLU A 62 -9.37 4.41 -22.18
N SER A 63 -8.74 5.55 -22.48
CA SER A 63 -7.34 5.59 -22.93
C SER A 63 -6.39 5.03 -21.86
N SER A 64 -6.64 5.33 -20.59
CA SER A 64 -5.78 4.87 -19.50
C SER A 64 -5.82 3.37 -19.28
N VAL A 65 -7.01 2.78 -19.31
CA VAL A 65 -7.19 1.32 -19.23
C VAL A 65 -6.59 0.62 -20.45
N SER A 66 -6.77 1.19 -21.65
CA SER A 66 -6.22 0.65 -22.89
C SER A 66 -4.68 0.62 -22.87
N GLU A 67 -4.06 1.73 -22.49
CA GLU A 67 -2.60 1.85 -22.35
C GLU A 67 -2.06 0.90 -21.28
N ALA A 68 -2.67 0.87 -20.09
CA ALA A 68 -2.26 -0.03 -19.01
C ALA A 68 -2.35 -1.51 -19.44
N SER A 69 -3.45 -1.89 -20.10
CA SER A 69 -3.65 -3.24 -20.63
C SER A 69 -2.59 -3.61 -21.68
N HIS A 70 -2.22 -2.66 -22.56
CA HIS A 70 -1.20 -2.88 -23.56
C HIS A 70 0.18 -3.12 -22.93
N LEU A 71 0.57 -2.32 -21.94
CA LEU A 71 1.83 -2.46 -21.22
C LEU A 71 1.93 -3.80 -20.51
N VAL A 72 0.89 -4.20 -19.77
CA VAL A 72 0.84 -5.49 -19.06
C VAL A 72 0.94 -6.67 -20.03
N TYR A 73 0.22 -6.62 -21.14
CA TYR A 73 0.32 -7.65 -22.17
C TYR A 73 1.75 -7.81 -22.72
N GLN A 74 2.43 -6.70 -23.00
CA GLN A 74 3.82 -6.72 -23.46
C GLN A 74 4.78 -7.32 -22.42
N VAL A 75 4.56 -7.06 -21.13
CA VAL A 75 5.32 -7.64 -20.02
C VAL A 75 5.13 -9.16 -19.99
N ILE A 76 3.89 -9.65 -20.00
CA ILE A 76 3.59 -11.09 -19.98
C ILE A 76 4.20 -11.81 -21.19
N TYR A 77 4.05 -11.21 -22.37
CA TYR A 77 4.63 -11.75 -23.61
C TYR A 77 6.15 -11.84 -23.54
N SER A 78 6.80 -10.78 -23.07
CA SER A 78 8.26 -10.72 -22.96
C SER A 78 8.79 -11.67 -21.90
N LEU A 79 8.09 -11.84 -20.77
CA LEU A 79 8.44 -12.80 -19.72
C LEU A 79 8.33 -14.24 -20.23
N ASN A 80 7.23 -14.61 -20.88
CA ASN A 80 7.06 -15.94 -21.42
C ASN A 80 8.07 -16.23 -22.55
N THR A 81 8.44 -15.23 -23.34
CA THR A 81 9.56 -15.37 -24.29
C THR A 81 10.89 -15.60 -23.58
N LEU A 82 11.16 -14.86 -22.49
CA LEU A 82 12.40 -14.97 -21.70
C LEU A 82 12.52 -16.31 -20.96
N THR A 83 11.39 -16.88 -20.55
CA THR A 83 11.31 -18.04 -19.65
C THR A 83 10.90 -19.33 -20.35
N GLU A 84 10.82 -19.36 -21.68
CA GLU A 84 10.35 -20.51 -22.48
C GLU A 84 8.91 -20.97 -22.13
N ASN A 85 7.99 -20.01 -22.00
CA ASN A 85 6.56 -20.22 -21.70
C ASN A 85 6.30 -20.95 -20.37
N ARG A 86 7.03 -20.60 -19.31
CA ARG A 86 6.80 -21.17 -17.96
C ARG A 86 5.59 -20.59 -17.24
N PHE A 87 5.03 -19.48 -17.70
CA PHE A 87 3.94 -18.76 -17.02
C PHE A 87 2.79 -18.39 -17.98
N PRO A 88 2.22 -19.34 -18.75
CA PRO A 88 1.12 -19.04 -19.66
C PRO A 88 -0.16 -18.61 -18.93
N GLU A 89 -0.35 -19.03 -17.68
CA GLU A 89 -1.54 -18.74 -16.85
C GLU A 89 -1.69 -17.24 -16.55
N LEU A 90 -0.61 -16.45 -16.69
CA LEU A 90 -0.67 -15.00 -16.58
C LEU A 90 -1.57 -14.37 -17.66
N PHE A 91 -1.70 -14.99 -18.83
CA PHE A 91 -2.64 -14.52 -19.84
C PHE A 91 -4.09 -14.69 -19.38
N ASP A 92 -4.41 -15.78 -18.68
CA ASP A 92 -5.76 -16.03 -18.17
C ASP A 92 -6.13 -14.99 -17.09
N GLN A 93 -5.22 -14.76 -16.13
CA GLN A 93 -5.42 -13.72 -15.10
C GLN A 93 -5.54 -12.32 -15.72
N PHE A 94 -4.70 -12.01 -16.71
CA PHE A 94 -4.79 -10.76 -17.45
C PHE A 94 -6.15 -10.58 -18.14
N GLN A 95 -6.68 -11.62 -18.81
CA GLN A 95 -7.99 -11.53 -19.46
C GLN A 95 -9.11 -11.32 -18.44
N ILE A 96 -9.08 -12.02 -17.30
CA ILE A 96 -10.07 -11.85 -16.22
C ILE A 96 -10.09 -10.38 -15.74
N ILE A 97 -8.92 -9.83 -15.40
CA ILE A 97 -8.79 -8.45 -14.92
C ILE A 97 -9.25 -7.47 -16.00
N LYS A 98 -8.83 -7.69 -17.25
CA LYS A 98 -9.20 -6.85 -18.39
C LYS A 98 -10.72 -6.81 -18.60
N THR A 99 -11.40 -7.95 -18.53
CA THR A 99 -12.86 -8.01 -18.64
C THR A 99 -13.56 -7.20 -17.53
N TYR A 100 -13.03 -7.23 -16.30
CA TYR A 100 -13.57 -6.40 -15.22
C TYR A 100 -13.39 -4.91 -15.47
N LEU A 101 -12.22 -4.49 -15.98
CA LEU A 101 -11.97 -3.10 -16.33
C LEU A 101 -12.89 -2.62 -17.46
N GLU A 102 -13.12 -3.45 -18.47
CA GLU A 102 -14.02 -3.15 -19.59
C GLU A 102 -15.49 -3.05 -19.15
N ASP A 103 -15.95 -3.91 -18.23
CA ASP A 103 -17.29 -3.85 -17.64
C ASP A 103 -17.51 -2.55 -16.85
N ILE A 104 -16.53 -2.16 -16.02
CA ILE A 104 -16.59 -0.93 -15.22
C ILE A 104 -16.66 0.31 -16.13
N LEU A 105 -15.87 0.36 -17.23
CA LEU A 105 -15.86 1.49 -18.16
C LEU A 105 -17.22 1.75 -18.85
N VAL A 106 -18.02 0.71 -19.06
CA VAL A 106 -19.36 0.83 -19.66
C VAL A 106 -20.46 1.07 -18.60
N GLY A 107 -20.10 1.25 -17.33
CA GLY A 107 -21.03 1.47 -16.23
C GLY A 107 -21.59 0.18 -15.61
N GLY A 108 -20.93 -0.96 -15.85
CA GLY A 108 -21.24 -2.21 -15.20
C GLY A 108 -20.97 -2.16 -13.69
N LEU A 109 -21.63 -3.04 -12.95
CA LEU A 109 -21.50 -3.16 -11.49
C LEU A 109 -20.24 -3.98 -11.09
N GLY A 110 -19.39 -4.33 -12.06
CA GLY A 110 -18.16 -5.08 -11.86
C GLY A 110 -18.40 -6.54 -11.46
N PRO A 111 -17.35 -7.26 -11.01
CA PRO A 111 -17.42 -8.70 -10.75
C PRO A 111 -18.32 -9.11 -9.57
N TYR A 112 -18.76 -8.13 -8.77
CA TYR A 112 -19.62 -8.35 -7.61
C TYR A 112 -21.10 -8.13 -7.92
N ALA A 113 -21.44 -7.71 -9.15
CA ALA A 113 -22.80 -7.46 -9.60
C ALA A 113 -23.78 -8.60 -9.30
N GLY A 114 -23.35 -9.85 -9.49
CA GLY A 114 -24.20 -11.03 -9.31
C GLY A 114 -24.31 -11.52 -7.86
N ARG A 115 -23.63 -10.89 -6.90
CA ARG A 115 -23.63 -11.35 -5.50
C ARG A 115 -24.86 -10.83 -4.78
N LEU A 116 -25.65 -11.73 -4.19
CA LEU A 116 -26.82 -11.37 -3.36
C LEU A 116 -26.42 -10.79 -1.99
N ILE A 117 -25.29 -11.26 -1.46
CA ILE A 117 -24.75 -10.90 -0.15
C ILE A 117 -23.26 -10.58 -0.30
N LEU A 118 -22.80 -9.53 0.38
CA LEU A 118 -21.39 -9.16 0.49
C LEU A 118 -21.00 -8.99 1.96
N PRO A 119 -20.08 -9.80 2.52
CA PRO A 119 -19.53 -9.55 3.85
C PRO A 119 -18.66 -8.29 3.85
N TYR A 120 -18.57 -7.59 4.98
CA TYR A 120 -17.79 -6.34 5.10
C TYR A 120 -16.32 -6.51 4.70
N SER A 121 -15.73 -7.69 4.92
CA SER A 121 -14.37 -8.03 4.46
C SER A 121 -14.15 -7.90 2.94
N SER A 122 -15.23 -8.02 2.15
CA SER A 122 -15.20 -7.94 0.68
C SER A 122 -15.62 -6.58 0.13
N ILE A 123 -16.25 -5.76 0.96
CA ILE A 123 -16.78 -4.45 0.57
C ILE A 123 -15.65 -3.42 0.62
N ARG A 124 -15.77 -2.42 -0.26
CA ARG A 124 -14.96 -1.20 -0.29
C ARG A 124 -15.90 -0.03 -0.48
N ILE A 125 -15.46 1.17 -0.14
CA ILE A 125 -16.32 2.34 -0.18
C ILE A 125 -16.92 2.64 -1.57
N GLU A 126 -16.22 2.35 -2.67
CA GLU A 126 -16.73 2.54 -4.04
C GLU A 126 -17.88 1.59 -4.43
N MET A 127 -18.10 0.55 -3.63
CA MET A 127 -19.19 -0.43 -3.82
C MET A 127 -20.51 0.03 -3.20
N TRP A 128 -20.60 1.27 -2.74
CA TRP A 128 -21.83 1.83 -2.15
C TRP A 128 -23.06 1.66 -3.06
N HIS A 129 -22.87 1.75 -4.38
CA HIS A 129 -23.91 1.52 -5.40
C HIS A 129 -24.49 0.09 -5.39
N LEU A 130 -23.74 -0.88 -4.86
CA LEU A 130 -24.15 -2.28 -4.69
C LEU A 130 -24.58 -2.59 -3.25
N ALA A 131 -23.82 -2.12 -2.27
CA ALA A 131 -23.91 -2.55 -0.87
C ALA A 131 -24.63 -1.54 0.04
N GLY A 132 -24.94 -0.35 -0.46
CA GLY A 132 -25.38 0.78 0.34
C GLY A 132 -24.22 1.56 0.94
N PHE A 133 -24.41 2.87 1.15
CA PHE A 133 -23.43 3.76 1.76
C PHE A 133 -23.06 3.33 3.18
N MET A 134 -24.01 2.82 3.97
CA MET A 134 -23.75 2.39 5.35
C MET A 134 -22.79 1.20 5.39
N SER A 135 -23.09 0.14 4.63
CA SER A 135 -22.23 -1.05 4.58
C SER A 135 -20.85 -0.73 4.02
N ALA A 136 -20.81 0.10 2.99
CA ALA A 136 -19.56 0.54 2.36
C ALA A 136 -18.68 1.33 3.32
N SER A 137 -19.28 2.23 4.09
CA SER A 137 -18.58 3.04 5.10
C SER A 137 -18.05 2.21 6.27
N LEU A 138 -18.89 1.37 6.87
CA LEU A 138 -18.47 0.55 8.03
C LEU A 138 -17.38 -0.46 7.65
N ALA A 139 -17.47 -1.05 6.45
CA ALA A 139 -16.43 -1.92 5.92
C ALA A 139 -15.10 -1.18 5.75
N GLU A 140 -15.11 0.03 5.16
CA GLU A 140 -13.92 0.85 4.96
C GLU A 140 -13.26 1.22 6.31
N PHE A 141 -14.06 1.58 7.30
CA PHE A 141 -13.55 1.97 8.62
C PHE A 141 -12.84 0.81 9.33
N GLY A 142 -13.50 -0.36 9.36
CA GLY A 142 -12.99 -1.54 10.05
C GLY A 142 -11.79 -2.19 9.36
N GLN A 143 -11.84 -2.31 8.03
CA GLN A 143 -10.87 -3.11 7.28
C GLN A 143 -9.71 -2.27 6.73
N HIS A 144 -9.93 -0.99 6.45
CA HIS A 144 -8.95 -0.14 5.75
C HIS A 144 -8.44 0.99 6.62
N LEU A 145 -9.29 1.74 7.33
CA LEU A 145 -8.80 2.80 8.20
C LEU A 145 -8.22 2.28 9.53
N GLY A 146 -8.49 1.01 9.87
CA GLY A 146 -8.06 0.43 11.14
C GLY A 146 -8.79 1.03 12.34
N LEU A 147 -9.96 1.64 12.11
CA LEU A 147 -10.87 2.11 13.15
C LEU A 147 -11.71 0.92 13.65
N PHE A 148 -12.22 1.02 14.87
CA PHE A 148 -13.20 0.02 15.31
C PHE A 148 -14.57 0.35 14.73
N ALA A 149 -15.14 -0.60 13.99
CA ALA A 149 -16.48 -0.54 13.43
C ALA A 149 -17.17 -1.90 13.63
N PRO A 150 -18.52 -1.95 13.72
CA PRO A 150 -19.27 -3.19 13.82
C PRO A 150 -19.01 -4.12 12.62
N ASP A 151 -18.85 -5.42 12.86
CA ASP A 151 -18.81 -6.40 11.78
C ASP A 151 -20.22 -6.70 11.24
N GLY A 152 -20.29 -7.05 9.96
CA GLY A 152 -21.55 -7.20 9.26
C GLY A 152 -21.43 -7.64 7.80
N PHE A 153 -22.56 -7.54 7.10
CA PHE A 153 -22.68 -7.79 5.67
C PHE A 153 -23.77 -6.90 5.05
N ALA A 154 -23.69 -6.73 3.74
CA ALA A 154 -24.70 -6.07 2.94
C ALA A 154 -25.56 -7.10 2.22
N ILE A 155 -26.88 -6.91 2.25
CA ILE A 155 -27.79 -7.47 1.27
C ILE A 155 -27.82 -6.49 0.11
N THR A 156 -27.31 -6.93 -1.04
CA THR A 156 -26.99 -6.03 -2.15
C THR A 156 -28.24 -5.58 -2.90
N THR A 157 -28.10 -4.53 -3.70
CA THR A 157 -29.14 -4.08 -4.64
C THR A 157 -29.60 -5.22 -5.57
N THR A 158 -28.69 -6.11 -5.96
CA THR A 158 -29.03 -7.33 -6.72
C THR A 158 -29.88 -8.29 -5.90
N GLY A 159 -29.52 -8.54 -4.64
CA GLY A 159 -30.32 -9.37 -3.72
C GLY A 159 -31.76 -8.85 -3.58
N ILE A 160 -31.91 -7.54 -3.38
CA ILE A 160 -33.23 -6.89 -3.28
C ILE A 160 -33.97 -6.96 -4.62
N ARG A 161 -33.30 -6.68 -5.74
CA ARG A 161 -33.90 -6.78 -7.08
C ARG A 161 -34.46 -8.18 -7.34
N THR A 162 -33.72 -9.24 -6.99
CA THR A 162 -34.20 -10.63 -7.11
C THR A 162 -35.45 -10.89 -6.27
N PHE A 163 -35.51 -10.39 -5.04
CA PHE A 163 -36.71 -10.46 -4.20
C PHE A 163 -37.90 -9.72 -4.83
N MET A 164 -37.67 -8.50 -5.33
CA MET A 164 -38.70 -7.65 -5.94
C MET A 164 -39.26 -8.26 -7.22
N GLN A 165 -38.39 -8.80 -8.09
CA GLN A 165 -38.77 -9.45 -9.35
C GLN A 165 -39.56 -10.73 -9.13
N LYS A 166 -39.17 -11.58 -8.17
CA LYS A 166 -39.87 -12.84 -7.85
C LYS A 166 -41.34 -12.60 -7.48
N ASN A 167 -41.62 -11.49 -6.81
CA ASN A 167 -42.93 -11.15 -6.26
C ASN A 167 -43.72 -10.15 -7.11
N ASP A 168 -43.18 -9.71 -8.25
CA ASP A 168 -43.73 -8.65 -9.10
C ASP A 168 -44.04 -7.35 -8.32
N LEU A 169 -43.11 -6.98 -7.43
CA LEU A 169 -43.33 -5.86 -6.51
C LEU A 169 -43.26 -4.50 -7.19
N TYR A 170 -42.40 -4.32 -8.20
CA TYR A 170 -42.28 -3.05 -8.91
C TYR A 170 -43.61 -2.58 -9.48
N HIS A 171 -44.33 -3.47 -10.17
CA HIS A 171 -45.61 -3.16 -10.76
C HIS A 171 -46.69 -2.88 -9.69
N LYS A 172 -46.76 -3.70 -8.64
CA LYS A 172 -47.74 -3.53 -7.54
C LYS A 172 -47.51 -2.25 -6.73
N ILE A 173 -46.25 -1.92 -6.44
CA ILE A 173 -45.88 -0.67 -5.74
C ILE A 173 -46.29 0.52 -6.60
N LYS A 174 -46.00 0.50 -7.90
CA LYS A 174 -46.41 1.57 -8.82
C LYS A 174 -47.92 1.78 -8.82
N GLN A 175 -48.72 0.72 -8.90
CA GLN A 175 -50.18 0.80 -8.85
C GLN A 175 -50.70 1.40 -7.53
N ILE A 176 -50.15 0.98 -6.39
CA ILE A 176 -50.54 1.51 -5.08
C ILE A 176 -50.16 2.99 -4.96
N SER A 177 -48.97 3.36 -5.42
CA SER A 177 -48.50 4.75 -5.41
C SER A 177 -49.33 5.67 -6.30
N GLU A 178 -49.74 5.22 -7.49
CA GLU A 178 -50.57 6.01 -8.42
C GLU A 178 -52.04 6.13 -7.98
N SER A 179 -52.57 5.13 -7.27
CA SER A 179 -54.00 5.06 -6.91
C SER A 179 -54.39 5.91 -5.68
N LEU A 180 -53.43 6.32 -4.84
CA LEU A 180 -53.67 7.07 -3.61
C LEU A 180 -52.97 8.43 -3.66
N THR A 181 -53.78 9.51 -3.70
CA THR A 181 -53.29 10.90 -3.69
C THR A 181 -52.57 11.23 -2.37
N THR A 182 -51.75 12.30 -2.39
CA THR A 182 -50.91 12.77 -1.26
C THR A 182 -51.66 12.93 0.07
N ASP A 183 -52.97 13.20 0.05
CA ASP A 183 -53.82 13.31 1.25
C ASP A 183 -54.08 11.97 1.99
N LYS A 184 -53.73 10.81 1.39
CA LYS A 184 -53.87 9.47 1.98
C LYS A 184 -52.53 8.73 2.15
N SER A 185 -51.47 9.46 2.47
CA SER A 185 -50.12 8.89 2.62
C SER A 185 -50.05 7.74 3.63
N LYS A 186 -50.77 7.84 4.76
CA LYS A 186 -50.79 6.79 5.79
C LYS A 186 -51.39 5.47 5.28
N ASP A 187 -52.58 5.53 4.67
CA ASP A 187 -53.25 4.34 4.10
C ASP A 187 -52.39 3.67 3.03
N ARG A 188 -51.68 4.47 2.23
CA ARG A 188 -50.75 3.98 1.21
C ARG A 188 -49.55 3.25 1.84
N ASN A 189 -48.93 3.85 2.86
CA ASN A 189 -47.74 3.30 3.51
C ASN A 189 -48.06 1.98 4.24
N ASP A 190 -49.24 1.88 4.85
CA ASP A 190 -49.72 0.65 5.48
C ASP A 190 -49.92 -0.47 4.42
N LEU A 191 -50.56 -0.15 3.28
CA LEU A 191 -50.74 -1.12 2.18
C LEU A 191 -49.43 -1.61 1.56
N LEU A 192 -48.46 -0.71 1.37
CA LEU A 192 -47.13 -1.07 0.87
C LEU A 192 -46.38 -1.96 1.87
N THR A 193 -46.50 -1.66 3.16
CA THR A 193 -45.89 -2.44 4.24
C THR A 193 -46.45 -3.86 4.28
N ASP A 194 -47.78 -4.00 4.21
CA ASP A 194 -48.45 -5.29 4.18
C ASP A 194 -48.11 -6.10 2.93
N LEU A 195 -47.99 -5.45 1.76
CA LEU A 195 -47.59 -6.10 0.52
C LEU A 195 -46.20 -6.75 0.65
N ILE A 196 -45.24 -6.03 1.20
CA ILE A 196 -43.84 -6.48 1.30
C ILE A 196 -43.70 -7.57 2.37
N ASN A 197 -44.34 -7.40 3.53
CA ASN A 197 -44.28 -8.38 4.61
C ASN A 197 -44.85 -9.75 4.19
N ASN A 198 -45.89 -9.76 3.35
CA ASN A 198 -46.53 -10.97 2.84
C ASN A 198 -45.86 -11.58 1.59
N SER A 199 -44.76 -11.01 1.10
CA SER A 199 -44.04 -11.50 -0.08
C SER A 199 -43.08 -12.65 0.23
N ASP A 200 -42.86 -13.56 -0.72
CA ASP A 200 -42.00 -14.73 -0.53
C ASP A 200 -40.53 -14.40 -0.76
N ILE A 201 -39.64 -14.83 0.14
CA ILE A 201 -38.19 -14.66 -0.05
C ILE A 201 -37.70 -15.79 -0.99
N PRO A 202 -36.97 -15.49 -2.09
CA PRO A 202 -36.38 -16.52 -2.92
C PRO A 202 -35.43 -17.44 -2.13
N GLU A 203 -35.52 -18.76 -2.33
CA GLU A 203 -34.73 -19.76 -1.58
C GLU A 203 -33.21 -19.48 -1.62
N GLU A 204 -32.69 -19.02 -2.75
CA GLU A 204 -31.27 -18.68 -2.90
C GLU A 204 -30.87 -17.49 -2.02
N LEU A 205 -31.73 -16.46 -1.94
CA LEU A 205 -31.50 -15.28 -1.11
C LEU A 205 -31.65 -15.62 0.37
N GLU A 206 -32.69 -16.36 0.73
CA GLU A 206 -32.92 -16.83 2.10
C GLU A 206 -31.71 -17.61 2.62
N LYS A 207 -31.25 -18.59 1.85
CA LYS A 207 -30.06 -19.38 2.19
C LYS A 207 -28.82 -18.49 2.33
N ALA A 208 -28.60 -17.56 1.41
CA ALA A 208 -27.45 -16.67 1.45
C ALA A 208 -27.45 -15.77 2.71
N ILE A 209 -28.61 -15.24 3.10
CA ILE A 209 -28.77 -14.45 4.33
C ILE A 209 -28.46 -15.31 5.55
N LEU A 210 -29.08 -16.49 5.66
CA LEU A 210 -28.91 -17.37 6.82
C LEU A 210 -27.47 -17.87 6.96
N ASP A 211 -26.83 -18.28 5.86
CA ASP A 211 -25.44 -18.73 5.84
C ASP A 211 -24.49 -17.63 6.33
N GLU A 212 -24.70 -16.38 5.94
CA GLU A 212 -23.83 -15.27 6.37
C GLU A 212 -24.12 -14.82 7.81
N VAL A 213 -25.38 -14.88 8.26
CA VAL A 213 -25.74 -14.65 9.68
C VAL A 213 -25.06 -15.66 10.60
N ILE A 214 -24.99 -16.94 10.19
CA ILE A 214 -24.27 -17.97 10.95
C ILE A 214 -22.79 -17.60 11.05
N LYS A 215 -22.15 -17.26 9.93
CA LYS A 215 -20.73 -16.84 9.94
C LYS A 215 -20.49 -15.59 10.78
N LEU A 216 -21.38 -14.61 10.72
CA LEU A 216 -21.29 -13.41 11.56
C LEU A 216 -21.40 -13.79 13.05
N SER A 217 -22.38 -14.62 13.39
CA SER A 217 -22.61 -15.11 14.75
C SER A 217 -21.45 -15.93 15.30
N ASP A 218 -20.72 -16.66 14.44
CA ASP A 218 -19.51 -17.39 14.82
C ASP A 218 -18.33 -16.44 15.14
N ARG A 219 -18.29 -15.25 14.51
CA ARG A 219 -17.26 -14.24 14.73
C ARG A 219 -17.56 -13.34 15.93
N THR A 220 -18.82 -12.93 16.11
CA THR A 220 -19.24 -11.92 17.10
C THR A 220 -19.90 -12.52 18.34
N GLY A 221 -20.30 -13.79 18.28
CA GLY A 221 -21.00 -14.50 19.36
C GLY A 221 -22.46 -14.82 19.02
N LYS A 222 -22.91 -16.03 19.40
CA LYS A 222 -24.23 -16.59 18.99
C LYS A 222 -25.45 -15.81 19.48
N ASN A 223 -25.31 -15.00 20.52
CA ASN A 223 -26.40 -14.22 21.12
C ASN A 223 -26.27 -12.72 20.83
N THR A 224 -25.36 -12.33 19.94
CA THR A 224 -25.17 -10.93 19.58
C THR A 224 -26.38 -10.45 18.78
N LEU A 225 -27.03 -9.40 19.30
CA LEU A 225 -28.15 -8.77 18.61
C LEU A 225 -27.66 -8.06 17.35
N LEU A 226 -28.51 -8.01 16.34
CA LEU A 226 -28.22 -7.41 15.06
C LEU A 226 -29.01 -6.11 14.88
N MET A 227 -28.49 -5.26 14.01
CA MET A 227 -29.14 -4.05 13.51
C MET A 227 -29.30 -4.19 12.00
N LEU A 228 -30.45 -3.76 11.48
CA LEU A 228 -30.70 -3.68 10.05
C LEU A 228 -30.97 -2.24 9.66
N ARG A 229 -30.38 -1.82 8.54
CA ARG A 229 -30.65 -0.52 7.94
C ARG A 229 -30.86 -0.65 6.45
N ALA A 230 -32.06 -0.28 6.01
CA ALA A 230 -32.38 -0.19 4.61
C ALA A 230 -32.22 1.26 4.14
N GLU A 231 -31.62 1.42 2.96
CA GLU A 231 -31.43 2.71 2.29
C GLU A 231 -31.71 2.61 0.80
N ASN A 232 -32.23 3.70 0.21
CA ASN A 232 -32.22 3.89 -1.22
C ASN A 232 -30.84 4.37 -1.65
N VAL A 233 -30.18 3.59 -2.49
CA VAL A 233 -28.82 3.85 -2.93
C VAL A 233 -28.76 5.03 -3.89
N GLU A 234 -29.87 5.45 -4.50
CA GLU A 234 -29.88 6.54 -5.46
C GLU A 234 -30.01 7.94 -4.84
N HIS A 235 -30.25 8.02 -3.53
CA HIS A 235 -30.36 9.30 -2.81
C HIS A 235 -28.98 9.88 -2.51
N GLU A 236 -28.67 11.05 -3.07
CA GLU A 236 -27.38 11.75 -2.89
C GLU A 236 -27.10 12.15 -1.43
N THR A 237 -28.15 12.37 -0.63
CA THR A 237 -28.02 12.84 0.75
C THR A 237 -27.67 11.73 1.75
N HIS A 238 -27.91 10.46 1.40
CA HIS A 238 -27.69 9.28 2.27
C HIS A 238 -28.16 9.48 3.73
N ASP A 239 -29.23 10.25 3.95
CA ASP A 239 -29.70 10.66 5.28
C ASP A 239 -30.99 9.96 5.71
N GLN A 240 -31.64 9.24 4.78
CA GLN A 240 -32.91 8.55 4.99
C GLN A 240 -32.68 7.04 5.13
N PHE A 241 -32.73 6.56 6.37
CA PHE A 241 -32.65 5.14 6.69
C PHE A 241 -33.96 4.63 7.30
N THR A 242 -34.26 3.37 7.05
CA THR A 242 -35.19 2.59 7.89
C THR A 242 -34.38 1.68 8.78
N ASN A 243 -34.46 1.92 10.09
CA ASN A 243 -33.68 1.20 11.08
C ASN A 243 -34.55 0.18 11.82
N ILE A 244 -34.07 -1.06 11.93
CA ILE A 244 -34.61 -2.08 12.83
C ILE A 244 -33.53 -2.38 13.87
N TYR A 245 -33.88 -2.22 15.15
CA TYR A 245 -32.98 -2.41 16.28
C TYR A 245 -33.26 -3.75 16.98
N ASP A 246 -32.27 -4.26 17.72
CA ASP A 246 -32.45 -5.39 18.64
C ASP A 246 -32.95 -6.69 18.00
N VAL A 247 -32.44 -7.00 16.81
CA VAL A 247 -32.85 -8.18 16.05
C VAL A 247 -32.09 -9.42 16.51
N LEU A 248 -32.82 -10.45 16.94
CA LEU A 248 -32.23 -11.77 17.17
C LEU A 248 -31.85 -12.42 15.82
N PRO A 249 -30.73 -13.15 15.72
CA PRO A 249 -30.35 -13.86 14.49
C PRO A 249 -31.45 -14.77 13.93
N SER A 250 -32.31 -15.34 14.79
CA SER A 250 -33.46 -16.17 14.39
C SER A 250 -34.56 -15.40 13.67
N ASN A 251 -34.66 -14.08 13.88
CA ASN A 251 -35.74 -13.23 13.36
C ASN A 251 -35.26 -12.38 12.17
N ILE A 252 -34.10 -12.71 11.57
CA ILE A 252 -33.47 -11.89 10.54
C ILE A 252 -34.34 -11.71 9.30
N LEU A 253 -35.08 -12.75 8.89
CA LEU A 253 -35.91 -12.72 7.68
C LEU A 253 -37.12 -11.79 7.84
N ASP A 254 -37.73 -11.76 9.02
CA ASP A 254 -38.83 -10.85 9.33
C ASP A 254 -38.32 -9.40 9.41
N ALA A 255 -37.20 -9.19 10.09
CA ALA A 255 -36.56 -7.87 10.17
C ALA A 255 -36.13 -7.36 8.79
N PHE A 256 -35.64 -8.25 7.92
CA PHE A 256 -35.30 -7.94 6.54
C PHE A 256 -36.51 -7.37 5.78
N LYS A 257 -37.65 -8.07 5.81
CA LYS A 257 -38.89 -7.60 5.17
C LYS A 257 -39.37 -6.27 5.74
N GLN A 258 -39.35 -6.12 7.07
CA GLN A 258 -39.74 -4.88 7.75
C GLN A 258 -38.84 -3.69 7.36
N SER A 259 -37.53 -3.92 7.23
CA SER A 259 -36.58 -2.88 6.85
C SER A 259 -36.85 -2.36 5.43
N ILE A 260 -37.11 -3.27 4.50
CA ILE A 260 -37.44 -2.92 3.11
C ILE A 260 -38.79 -2.22 3.05
N ALA A 261 -39.79 -2.73 3.78
CA ALA A 261 -41.13 -2.16 3.85
C ALA A 261 -41.10 -0.69 4.27
N GLY A 262 -40.40 -0.38 5.36
CA GLY A 262 -40.27 1.00 5.81
C GLY A 262 -39.48 1.88 4.84
N CYS A 263 -38.47 1.34 4.15
CA CYS A 263 -37.73 2.08 3.13
C CYS A 263 -38.64 2.43 1.94
N ILE A 264 -39.34 1.44 1.38
CA ILE A 264 -40.23 1.64 0.23
C ILE A 264 -41.38 2.58 0.57
N ALA A 265 -41.95 2.49 1.77
CA ALA A 265 -43.01 3.40 2.21
C ALA A 265 -42.55 4.87 2.23
N LYS A 266 -41.32 5.15 2.70
CA LYS A 266 -40.73 6.49 2.66
C LYS A 266 -40.44 6.95 1.22
N GLU A 267 -39.87 6.07 0.41
CA GLU A 267 -39.52 6.36 -0.98
C GLU A 267 -40.74 6.57 -1.89
N ALA A 268 -41.86 5.89 -1.63
CA ALA A 268 -43.08 6.04 -2.43
C ALA A 268 -43.64 7.47 -2.43
N GLU A 269 -43.33 8.28 -1.41
CA GLU A 269 -43.65 9.71 -1.38
C GLU A 269 -42.82 10.51 -2.39
N ASN A 270 -41.52 10.22 -2.50
CA ASN A 270 -40.58 10.90 -3.40
C ASN A 270 -40.72 10.39 -4.85
N TYR A 271 -40.95 9.09 -5.02
CA TYR A 271 -41.10 8.39 -6.30
C TYR A 271 -42.16 9.03 -7.23
N LEU A 272 -43.24 9.57 -6.65
CA LEU A 272 -44.32 10.22 -7.39
C LEU A 272 -43.94 11.60 -7.94
N GLN A 273 -42.89 12.24 -7.41
CA GLN A 273 -42.54 13.61 -7.76
C GLN A 273 -41.44 13.69 -8.82
N GLU A 274 -40.47 12.77 -8.82
CA GLU A 274 -39.23 12.97 -9.57
C GLU A 274 -39.11 12.16 -10.87
N ASN A 275 -39.40 10.84 -10.92
CA ASN A 275 -39.36 10.05 -12.17
C ASN A 275 -40.04 8.65 -12.05
N PRO A 276 -41.24 8.41 -12.62
CA PRO A 276 -42.00 7.16 -12.44
C PRO A 276 -41.52 5.93 -13.24
N GLU A 277 -40.42 6.05 -14.01
CA GLU A 277 -39.81 4.96 -14.80
C GLU A 277 -38.52 4.40 -14.20
N LYS A 278 -37.98 4.99 -13.13
CA LYS A 278 -36.72 4.55 -12.53
C LYS A 278 -36.96 3.43 -11.51
N GLU A 279 -36.26 2.30 -11.61
CA GLU A 279 -36.39 1.22 -10.63
C GLU A 279 -35.80 1.65 -9.28
N ILE A 280 -36.50 1.35 -8.17
CA ILE A 280 -36.00 1.62 -6.82
C ILE A 280 -34.83 0.67 -6.51
N SER A 281 -33.65 1.23 -6.23
CA SER A 281 -32.43 0.49 -5.89
C SER A 281 -32.15 0.55 -4.39
N ILE A 282 -32.51 -0.51 -3.65
CA ILE A 282 -32.36 -0.58 -2.19
C ILE A 282 -31.22 -1.53 -1.82
N ALA A 283 -30.44 -1.16 -0.80
CA ALA A 283 -29.53 -2.07 -0.12
C ALA A 283 -29.86 -2.15 1.38
N VAL A 284 -29.51 -3.26 2.03
CA VAL A 284 -29.74 -3.45 3.47
C VAL A 284 -28.43 -3.80 4.16
N ALA A 285 -27.98 -2.94 5.07
CA ALA A 285 -26.87 -3.20 5.96
C ALA A 285 -27.34 -4.06 7.14
N VAL A 286 -26.65 -5.18 7.40
CA VAL A 286 -26.87 -6.04 8.57
C VAL A 286 -25.57 -6.11 9.36
N TYR A 287 -25.57 -5.66 10.61
CA TYR A 287 -24.35 -5.61 11.43
C TYR A 287 -24.65 -5.82 12.91
N GLU A 288 -23.62 -6.13 13.67
CA GLU A 288 -23.74 -6.37 15.11
C GLU A 288 -24.14 -5.11 15.89
N LYS A 289 -24.98 -5.28 16.92
CA LYS A 289 -25.30 -4.22 17.87
C LYS A 289 -24.19 -4.11 18.90
N ILE A 290 -23.54 -2.95 18.94
CA ILE A 290 -22.56 -2.61 19.97
C ILE A 290 -23.29 -2.30 21.28
N GLN A 291 -22.98 -3.04 22.34
CA GLN A 291 -23.45 -2.73 23.69
C GLN A 291 -22.61 -1.59 24.27
N SER A 292 -23.24 -0.44 24.50
CA SER A 292 -22.58 0.73 25.05
C SER A 292 -23.41 1.39 26.16
N LYS A 293 -22.69 2.00 27.11
CA LYS A 293 -23.25 2.87 28.16
C LYS A 293 -23.14 4.35 27.81
N ILE A 294 -22.20 4.70 26.93
CA ILE A 294 -22.00 6.03 26.39
C ILE A 294 -21.98 5.92 24.88
N CYS A 295 -22.69 6.83 24.24
CA CYS A 295 -22.65 7.04 22.81
C CYS A 295 -22.69 8.54 22.51
N GLY A 296 -22.52 8.90 21.25
CA GLY A 296 -22.48 10.29 20.87
C GLY A 296 -22.40 10.51 19.38
N THR A 297 -22.27 11.78 19.02
CA THR A 297 -22.02 12.21 17.65
C THR A 297 -20.88 13.20 17.61
N VAL A 298 -20.10 13.18 16.52
CA VAL A 298 -19.14 14.21 16.18
C VAL A 298 -19.56 14.87 14.89
N LEU A 299 -19.70 16.18 14.92
CA LEU A 299 -19.69 17.02 13.74
C LEU A 299 -18.23 17.37 13.48
N THR A 300 -17.67 16.90 12.37
CA THR A 300 -16.24 17.14 12.08
C THR A 300 -15.96 18.62 11.82
N LEU A 301 -16.99 19.37 11.44
CA LEU A 301 -17.06 20.82 11.43
C LEU A 301 -18.32 21.29 12.15
N ASP A 302 -18.17 22.12 13.18
CA ASP A 302 -19.31 22.77 13.87
C ASP A 302 -19.71 24.06 13.12
N PRO A 303 -20.85 24.06 12.38
CA PRO A 303 -21.27 25.23 11.62
C PRO A 303 -21.64 26.42 12.52
N LYS A 304 -21.97 26.19 13.80
CA LYS A 304 -22.34 27.27 14.73
C LYS A 304 -21.14 28.09 15.20
N ARG A 305 -19.93 27.60 14.98
CA ARG A 305 -18.68 28.21 15.47
C ARG A 305 -17.74 28.61 14.36
N LEU A 306 -18.23 28.79 13.15
CA LEU A 306 -17.47 29.46 12.10
C LEU A 306 -17.09 30.88 12.59
N PRO A 307 -15.81 31.31 12.49
CA PRO A 307 -14.72 30.69 11.73
C PRO A 307 -13.76 29.80 12.56
N LEU A 308 -13.99 29.53 13.85
CA LEU A 308 -13.06 28.82 14.74
C LEU A 308 -12.76 27.35 14.35
N GLN A 309 -13.51 26.79 13.39
CA GLN A 309 -13.32 25.45 12.82
C GLN A 309 -12.99 24.37 13.86
N VAL A 310 -13.90 24.19 14.79
CA VAL A 310 -13.81 23.14 15.81
C VAL A 310 -14.68 21.94 15.40
N ALA A 311 -14.26 20.75 15.81
CA ALA A 311 -15.12 19.59 15.83
C ALA A 311 -16.09 19.71 17.02
N GLY A 312 -17.37 19.46 16.77
CA GLY A 312 -18.43 19.48 17.78
C GLY A 312 -18.75 18.07 18.25
N VAL A 313 -18.46 17.73 19.50
CA VAL A 313 -18.73 16.41 20.08
C VAL A 313 -19.91 16.48 21.02
N ALA A 314 -20.90 15.64 20.78
CA ALA A 314 -22.08 15.46 21.62
C ALA A 314 -22.02 14.09 22.30
N VAL A 315 -22.28 14.01 23.61
CA VAL A 315 -22.18 12.79 24.41
C VAL A 315 -23.46 12.54 25.20
N SER A 316 -23.97 11.31 25.16
CA SER A 316 -25.20 10.88 25.84
C SER A 316 -25.05 9.50 26.49
N LEU A 317 -25.90 9.23 27.49
CA LEU A 317 -26.10 7.90 28.08
C LEU A 317 -27.24 7.11 27.39
N ASP A 318 -28.02 7.78 26.53
CA ASP A 318 -29.13 7.17 25.81
C ASP A 318 -28.68 6.69 24.43
N ASN A 319 -28.80 5.39 24.18
CA ASN A 319 -28.43 4.75 22.92
C ASN A 319 -29.34 5.15 21.74
N ASN A 320 -30.48 5.80 22.00
CA ASN A 320 -31.40 6.30 20.98
C ASN A 320 -31.22 7.80 20.72
N LEU A 321 -30.02 8.21 20.31
CA LEU A 321 -29.71 9.58 19.85
C LEU A 321 -30.43 10.00 18.55
N TYR A 322 -31.26 9.13 17.99
CA TYR A 322 -31.69 9.20 16.59
C TYR A 322 -33.00 9.96 16.36
N ASP A 323 -33.90 10.14 17.33
CA ASP A 323 -35.26 10.60 16.98
C ASP A 323 -36.07 11.42 18.00
N SER A 324 -35.59 11.75 19.21
CA SER A 324 -36.44 12.45 20.19
C SER A 324 -35.92 13.83 20.61
N LYS A 325 -36.84 14.81 20.69
CA LYS A 325 -36.60 16.14 21.29
C LYS A 325 -36.21 16.03 22.77
N GLU A 326 -36.68 15.00 23.48
CA GLU A 326 -36.32 14.73 24.89
C GLU A 326 -34.86 14.29 25.04
N THR A 327 -34.26 13.68 24.01
CA THR A 327 -32.84 13.26 24.03
C THR A 327 -31.89 14.46 23.99
N GLN A 328 -32.31 15.61 23.47
CA GLN A 328 -31.46 16.81 23.33
C GLN A 328 -31.19 17.52 24.67
N GLU A 329 -32.00 17.29 25.71
CA GLU A 329 -31.85 17.95 27.02
C GLU A 329 -30.84 17.25 27.95
N LYS A 330 -30.35 16.05 27.58
CA LYS A 330 -29.41 15.25 28.39
C LYS A 330 -28.08 14.97 27.69
N VAL A 331 -27.59 15.92 26.90
CA VAL A 331 -26.35 15.80 26.12
C VAL A 331 -25.27 16.74 26.66
N GLU A 332 -24.06 16.22 26.83
CA GLU A 332 -22.86 17.06 27.05
C GLU A 332 -22.22 17.44 25.73
N TYR A 333 -21.72 18.67 25.64
CA TYR A 333 -21.12 19.20 24.41
C TYR A 333 -19.65 19.58 24.61
N PHE A 334 -18.81 19.27 23.63
CA PHE A 334 -17.40 19.66 23.61
C PHE A 334 -17.05 20.25 22.24
N SER A 335 -16.39 21.40 22.25
CA SER A 335 -15.74 21.95 21.07
C SER A 335 -14.26 21.64 21.14
N VAL A 336 -13.74 20.97 20.11
CA VAL A 336 -12.37 20.45 20.07
C VAL A 336 -11.66 20.93 18.82
N GLN A 337 -10.37 21.24 18.91
CA GLN A 337 -9.56 21.54 17.72
C GLN A 337 -9.53 20.34 16.76
N ARG A 338 -9.41 20.60 15.45
CA ARG A 338 -9.45 19.58 14.38
C ARG A 338 -8.08 18.97 14.02
N PHE A 339 -7.02 19.36 14.72
CA PHE A 339 -5.67 18.83 14.52
C PHE A 339 -5.10 18.29 15.83
N TYR A 340 -4.21 17.30 15.73
CA TYR A 340 -3.54 16.71 16.89
C TYR A 340 -2.74 17.78 17.67
N PRO A 341 -2.90 17.88 19.01
CA PRO A 341 -3.40 16.87 19.94
C PRO A 341 -4.91 16.93 20.27
N PHE A 342 -5.72 17.64 19.48
CA PHE A 342 -7.17 17.77 19.66
C PHE A 342 -7.55 18.36 21.02
N ASP A 343 -6.99 19.53 21.34
CA ASP A 343 -7.29 20.20 22.61
C ASP A 343 -8.73 20.72 22.65
N THR A 344 -9.34 20.59 23.84
CA THR A 344 -10.69 21.09 24.10
C THR A 344 -10.66 22.61 24.19
N VAL A 345 -11.43 23.25 23.32
CA VAL A 345 -11.65 24.70 23.30
C VAL A 345 -12.72 25.09 24.31
N GLU A 346 -13.81 24.30 24.37
CA GLU A 346 -14.92 24.54 25.29
C GLU A 346 -15.61 23.23 25.66
N SER A 347 -16.17 23.16 26.88
CA SER A 347 -17.00 22.05 27.34
C SER A 347 -18.25 22.53 28.07
N VAL A 348 -19.40 21.98 27.72
CA VAL A 348 -20.68 22.14 28.43
C VAL A 348 -21.02 20.80 29.09
N ILE A 349 -20.84 20.75 30.41
CA ILE A 349 -21.02 19.55 31.24
C ILE A 349 -22.31 19.72 32.04
N LEU A 350 -23.20 18.72 32.00
CA LEU A 350 -24.45 18.77 32.73
C LEU A 350 -24.22 18.56 34.23
N PRO A 351 -24.96 19.26 35.11
CA PRO A 351 -24.89 19.04 36.55
C PRO A 351 -25.36 17.61 36.89
N LYS A 352 -24.67 16.98 37.85
CA LYS A 352 -24.91 15.60 38.28
C LYS A 352 -25.02 15.51 39.79
N GLU A 353 -25.85 14.60 40.27
CA GLU A 353 -25.97 14.32 41.69
C GLU A 353 -24.67 13.69 42.22
N LEU A 354 -24.30 14.01 43.46
CA LEU A 354 -23.05 13.50 44.06
C LEU A 354 -23.03 11.97 44.19
N THR A 355 -24.22 11.38 44.35
CA THR A 355 -24.42 9.93 44.45
C THR A 355 -24.60 9.25 43.10
N GLU A 356 -24.68 10.01 42.01
CA GLU A 356 -24.82 9.45 40.67
C GLU A 356 -23.55 8.67 40.28
N ARG A 357 -23.74 7.50 39.67
CA ARG A 357 -22.64 6.70 39.11
C ARG A 357 -22.51 7.03 37.64
N LEU A 358 -21.28 7.34 37.23
CA LEU A 358 -20.94 7.64 35.85
C LEU A 358 -20.68 6.33 35.09
N ALA A 359 -20.42 6.39 33.79
CA ALA A 359 -20.33 5.20 32.94
C ALA A 359 -19.23 4.21 33.37
N ASP A 360 -18.17 4.70 34.00
CA ASP A 360 -17.10 3.89 34.60
C ASP A 360 -17.47 3.31 35.98
N GLY A 361 -18.73 3.44 36.39
CA GLY A 361 -19.28 2.96 37.66
C GLY A 361 -18.86 3.78 38.88
N LYS A 362 -18.02 4.81 38.70
CA LYS A 362 -17.47 5.66 39.77
C LYS A 362 -18.34 6.92 39.96
N HIS A 363 -18.28 7.50 41.16
CA HIS A 363 -18.88 8.81 41.45
C HIS A 363 -17.96 9.95 41.03
N SER A 364 -18.50 11.14 40.80
CA SER A 364 -17.75 12.34 40.39
C SER A 364 -16.62 12.73 41.35
N LEU A 365 -16.80 12.46 42.65
CA LEU A 365 -15.80 12.74 43.70
C LEU A 365 -14.83 11.58 44.00
N SER A 366 -14.93 10.46 43.29
CA SER A 366 -14.04 9.32 43.50
C SER A 366 -12.58 9.72 43.22
N ILE A 367 -11.65 9.30 44.07
CA ILE A 367 -10.21 9.50 43.85
C ILE A 367 -9.73 8.47 42.82
N MET A 368 -9.01 8.94 41.82
CA MET A 368 -8.40 8.14 40.75
C MET A 368 -6.96 7.79 41.10
N ASP A 369 -6.34 6.88 40.34
CA ASP A 369 -4.98 6.37 40.60
C ASP A 369 -3.91 7.47 40.51
N ASN A 370 -4.20 8.56 39.79
CA ASN A 370 -3.37 9.76 39.70
C ASN A 370 -3.55 10.73 40.89
N GLY A 371 -4.33 10.36 41.91
CA GLY A 371 -4.61 11.18 43.09
C GLY A 371 -5.63 12.31 42.87
N HIS A 372 -6.12 12.51 41.64
CA HIS A 372 -7.13 13.51 41.34
C HIS A 372 -8.55 12.94 41.44
N ARG A 373 -9.54 13.82 41.57
CA ARG A 373 -10.95 13.43 41.51
C ARG A 373 -11.33 13.04 40.08
N ARG A 374 -12.24 12.08 39.94
CA ARG A 374 -12.74 11.58 38.64
C ARG A 374 -13.43 12.67 37.80
N GLY A 375 -14.06 13.65 38.44
CA GLY A 375 -14.75 14.76 37.76
C GLY A 375 -16.15 14.37 37.26
N SER A 376 -16.93 15.34 36.78
CA SER A 376 -18.34 15.14 36.43
C SER A 376 -18.59 14.75 34.98
N SER A 377 -17.68 14.95 34.03
CA SER A 377 -17.95 14.68 32.59
C SER A 377 -18.35 13.21 32.31
N LEU A 378 -19.26 12.97 31.37
CA LEU A 378 -19.59 11.62 30.92
C LEU A 378 -18.38 10.94 30.27
N ILE A 379 -17.62 11.67 29.46
CA ILE A 379 -16.50 11.16 28.67
C ILE A 379 -15.15 11.51 29.31
N ARG A 380 -14.15 10.63 29.17
CA ARG A 380 -12.76 10.91 29.57
C ARG A 380 -12.03 11.67 28.45
N LYS A 381 -11.02 12.46 28.81
CA LYS A 381 -10.21 13.22 27.83
C LYS A 381 -9.60 12.30 26.75
N ASP A 382 -9.04 11.16 27.14
CA ASP A 382 -8.42 10.23 26.19
C ASP A 382 -9.44 9.65 25.20
N THR A 383 -10.65 9.33 25.68
CA THR A 383 -11.75 8.87 24.83
C THR A 383 -12.21 10.00 23.90
N LEU A 384 -12.38 11.22 24.40
CA LEU A 384 -12.76 12.39 23.58
C LEU A 384 -11.78 12.61 22.43
N ILE A 385 -10.47 12.55 22.71
CA ILE A 385 -9.41 12.66 21.71
C ILE A 385 -9.56 11.54 20.67
N SER A 386 -9.71 10.29 21.10
CA SER A 386 -9.86 9.14 20.19
C SER A 386 -11.09 9.26 19.29
N VAL A 387 -12.22 9.78 19.79
CA VAL A 387 -13.42 10.01 18.98
C VAL A 387 -13.17 11.08 17.92
N VAL A 388 -12.63 12.25 18.30
CA VAL A 388 -12.38 13.36 17.35
C VAL A 388 -11.36 12.95 16.30
N ASP A 389 -10.31 12.27 16.73
CA ASP A 389 -9.27 11.73 15.86
C ASP A 389 -9.84 10.77 14.80
N SER A 390 -10.67 9.82 15.23
CA SER A 390 -11.36 8.88 14.32
C SER A 390 -12.27 9.63 13.34
N ALA A 391 -12.97 10.66 13.82
CA ALA A 391 -13.85 11.49 12.99
C ALA A 391 -13.07 12.33 11.95
N MET A 392 -11.88 12.84 12.30
CA MET A 392 -11.02 13.54 11.34
C MET A 392 -10.43 12.58 10.30
N ALA A 393 -10.08 11.35 10.68
CA ALA A 393 -9.66 10.34 9.72
C ALA A 393 -10.77 10.04 8.70
N ILE A 394 -12.01 9.90 9.18
CA ILE A 394 -13.19 9.70 8.32
C ILE A 394 -13.41 10.90 7.37
N GLU A 395 -13.35 12.14 7.88
CA GLU A 395 -13.49 13.33 7.03
C GLU A 395 -12.44 13.35 5.90
N ARG A 396 -11.18 13.02 6.20
CA ARG A 396 -10.11 12.94 5.17
C ARG A 396 -10.43 11.90 4.11
N THR A 397 -10.95 10.73 4.49
CA THR A 397 -11.30 9.66 3.55
C THR A 397 -12.42 10.06 2.59
N PHE A 398 -13.37 10.86 3.05
CA PHE A 398 -14.50 11.30 2.23
C PHE A 398 -14.32 12.70 1.61
N GLY A 399 -13.28 13.44 1.98
CA GLY A 399 -12.98 14.77 1.44
C GLY A 399 -13.99 15.87 1.79
N LYS A 400 -14.94 15.62 2.71
CA LYS A 400 -15.94 16.62 3.13
C LYS A 400 -16.31 16.47 4.61
N PRO A 401 -16.87 17.50 5.25
CA PRO A 401 -17.33 17.38 6.62
C PRO A 401 -18.44 16.34 6.80
N HIS A 402 -18.38 15.56 7.89
CA HIS A 402 -19.34 14.51 8.21
C HIS A 402 -19.86 14.64 9.64
N LYS A 403 -21.05 14.06 9.86
CA LYS A 403 -21.56 13.69 11.18
C LYS A 403 -21.25 12.21 11.43
N VAL A 404 -20.40 11.93 12.41
CA VAL A 404 -19.98 10.59 12.79
C VAL A 404 -20.70 10.18 14.07
N PHE A 405 -21.27 8.98 14.11
CA PHE A 405 -21.87 8.40 15.30
C PHE A 405 -20.93 7.37 15.90
N TRP A 406 -20.84 7.35 17.23
CA TRP A 406 -19.93 6.50 17.93
C TRP A 406 -20.54 5.95 19.22
N SER A 407 -19.98 4.85 19.69
CA SER A 407 -20.34 4.17 20.93
C SER A 407 -19.09 3.72 21.67
N GLN A 408 -19.14 3.69 23.00
CA GLN A 408 -18.06 3.16 23.82
C GLN A 408 -18.41 1.75 24.31
N GLU A 409 -17.58 0.77 23.93
CA GLU A 409 -17.64 -0.60 24.47
C GLU A 409 -17.30 -0.66 25.96
N GLU A 410 -17.65 -1.76 26.63
CA GLU A 410 -17.25 -2.02 28.02
C GLU A 410 -15.74 -1.99 28.25
N THR A 411 -14.96 -2.35 27.22
CA THR A 411 -13.49 -2.28 27.24
C THR A 411 -12.96 -0.85 27.27
N GLY A 412 -13.82 0.15 27.03
CA GLY A 412 -13.47 1.56 26.93
C GLY A 412 -13.11 2.01 25.51
N ARG A 413 -13.09 1.09 24.53
CA ARG A 413 -12.81 1.38 23.12
C ARG A 413 -13.96 2.15 22.45
N VAL A 414 -13.59 3.07 21.55
CA VAL A 414 -14.53 3.83 20.72
C VAL A 414 -14.80 3.04 19.46
N VAL A 415 -16.07 2.78 19.17
CA VAL A 415 -16.55 2.11 17.96
C VAL A 415 -17.39 3.09 17.15
N ILE A 416 -17.04 3.25 15.87
CA ILE A 416 -17.78 4.08 14.92
C ILE A 416 -18.96 3.28 14.38
N THR A 417 -20.17 3.76 14.64
CA THR A 417 -21.39 3.02 14.32
C THR A 417 -22.08 3.52 13.05
N GLU A 418 -21.77 4.74 12.61
CA GLU A 418 -22.36 5.35 11.41
C GLU A 418 -21.64 6.64 11.01
N VAL A 419 -21.76 7.00 9.73
CA VAL A 419 -21.33 8.28 9.18
C VAL A 419 -22.45 8.88 8.32
N ARG A 420 -22.60 10.20 8.32
CA ARG A 420 -23.49 10.93 7.40
C ARG A 420 -22.80 12.17 6.85
N PRO A 421 -22.90 12.46 5.54
CA PRO A 421 -22.43 13.74 4.99
C PRO A 421 -23.09 14.93 5.70
N LEU A 422 -22.35 16.01 5.94
CA LEU A 422 -22.97 17.28 6.31
C LEU A 422 -23.43 18.01 5.05
N SER A 423 -24.61 18.65 5.11
CA SER A 423 -25.16 19.39 3.98
C SER A 423 -24.29 20.60 3.64
N SER A 424 -23.93 20.74 2.36
CA SER A 424 -23.07 21.82 1.83
C SER A 424 -23.63 23.23 2.08
N VAL A 425 -24.95 23.35 2.09
CA VAL A 425 -25.70 24.60 2.41
C VAL A 425 -25.30 25.21 3.76
N LEU A 426 -24.80 24.39 4.70
CA LEU A 426 -24.40 24.86 6.03
C LEU A 426 -23.03 25.56 6.07
N TYR A 427 -22.19 25.42 5.03
CA TYR A 427 -20.83 25.99 5.00
C TYR A 427 -20.44 26.71 3.69
N ASP A 428 -21.21 26.56 2.60
CA ASP A 428 -21.02 27.30 1.34
C ASP A 428 -21.36 28.81 1.42
N ASN A 429 -21.76 29.33 2.58
CA ASN A 429 -22.17 30.73 2.76
C ASN A 429 -20.99 31.73 2.86
N ILE A 430 -19.75 31.30 2.67
CA ILE A 430 -18.57 32.19 2.60
C ILE A 430 -18.23 32.37 1.13
N SER A 431 -18.26 33.61 0.60
CA SER A 431 -17.88 33.83 -0.80
C SER A 431 -16.40 33.47 -1.03
N ASP A 432 -16.11 32.77 -2.12
CA ASP A 432 -14.75 32.39 -2.51
C ASP A 432 -13.80 33.60 -2.56
N GLU A 433 -14.30 34.77 -2.95
CA GLU A 433 -13.53 36.02 -2.96
C GLU A 433 -13.05 36.46 -1.57
N LEU A 434 -13.89 36.33 -0.53
CA LEU A 434 -13.51 36.68 0.85
C LEU A 434 -12.49 35.67 1.40
N LEU A 435 -12.65 34.39 1.05
CA LEU A 435 -11.74 33.33 1.46
C LEU A 435 -10.35 33.51 0.82
N ILE A 436 -10.29 33.85 -0.47
CA ILE A 436 -9.04 34.11 -1.19
C ILE A 436 -8.32 35.35 -0.62
N ASP A 437 -9.05 36.42 -0.31
CA ASP A 437 -8.45 37.63 0.30
C ASP A 437 -7.88 37.34 1.71
N GLU A 438 -8.59 36.56 2.52
CA GLU A 438 -8.09 36.12 3.83
C GLU A 438 -6.88 35.20 3.72
N LEU A 439 -6.90 34.26 2.76
CA LEU A 439 -5.79 33.38 2.46
C LEU A 439 -4.53 34.15 2.08
N ASN A 440 -4.62 35.07 1.12
CA ASN A 440 -3.49 35.87 0.67
C ASN A 440 -2.86 36.65 1.84
N LYS A 441 -3.69 37.28 2.69
CA LYS A 441 -3.22 38.01 3.88
C LYS A 441 -2.50 37.12 4.90
N GLN A 442 -2.92 35.86 5.05
CA GLN A 442 -2.26 34.93 5.95
C GLN A 442 -0.97 34.38 5.34
N LEU A 443 -0.97 34.02 4.06
CA LEU A 443 0.22 33.53 3.35
C LEU A 443 1.34 34.58 3.32
N GLU A 444 1.02 35.87 3.15
CA GLU A 444 2.00 36.97 3.23
C GLU A 444 2.74 37.04 4.58
N LYS A 445 2.08 36.63 5.66
CA LYS A 445 2.63 36.67 7.03
C LYS A 445 3.18 35.31 7.47
N ALA A 446 2.94 34.25 6.70
CA ALA A 446 3.30 32.91 7.06
C ALA A 446 4.81 32.70 6.94
N THR A 447 5.40 32.02 7.93
CA THR A 447 6.80 31.62 7.86
C THR A 447 6.90 30.26 7.17
N VAL A 448 7.56 30.21 6.01
CA VAL A 448 7.84 28.96 5.29
C VAL A 448 9.05 28.28 5.95
N LEU A 449 8.85 27.05 6.44
CA LEU A 449 9.87 26.22 7.07
C LEU A 449 10.59 25.32 6.06
N LEU A 450 9.86 24.86 5.04
CA LEU A 450 10.35 24.02 3.95
C LEU A 450 9.69 24.50 2.65
N ASP A 451 10.50 24.62 1.60
CA ASP A 451 10.05 24.92 0.24
C ASP A 451 10.83 24.01 -0.72
N GLY A 452 10.15 23.02 -1.30
CA GLY A 452 10.75 22.05 -2.22
C GLY A 452 10.48 20.58 -1.88
N GLY A 453 10.96 19.72 -2.76
CA GLY A 453 10.58 18.31 -2.82
C GLY A 453 9.69 18.02 -4.02
N GLU A 454 9.06 16.86 -4.00
CA GLU A 454 8.14 16.38 -5.04
C GLU A 454 6.83 15.95 -4.39
N THR A 455 5.71 16.39 -4.95
CA THR A 455 4.38 15.97 -4.50
C THR A 455 4.18 14.49 -4.82
N ALA A 456 4.06 13.67 -3.78
CA ALA A 456 3.61 12.29 -3.93
C ALA A 456 2.08 12.24 -3.90
N GLN A 457 1.44 12.89 -2.93
CA GLN A 457 -0.01 12.97 -2.82
C GLN A 457 -0.38 14.41 -2.44
N MET A 458 -1.25 15.04 -3.23
CA MET A 458 -1.77 16.38 -2.95
C MET A 458 -2.55 16.45 -1.64
N GLY A 459 -2.73 17.68 -1.17
CA GLY A 459 -3.62 18.02 -0.08
C GLY A 459 -2.95 18.95 0.92
N VAL A 460 -3.79 19.57 1.76
CA VAL A 460 -3.34 20.44 2.84
C VAL A 460 -3.78 19.84 4.16
N THR A 461 -2.84 19.78 5.09
CA THR A 461 -3.08 19.19 6.41
C THR A 461 -2.33 19.96 7.47
N THR A 462 -2.85 19.93 8.68
CA THR A 462 -2.22 20.56 9.84
C THR A 462 -2.01 19.53 10.92
N GLY A 463 -0.84 19.55 11.55
CA GLY A 463 -0.54 18.61 12.62
C GLY A 463 0.79 18.88 13.30
N LYS A 464 1.00 18.16 14.41
CA LYS A 464 2.27 18.16 15.12
C LYS A 464 3.27 17.27 14.40
N LEU A 465 4.51 17.73 14.25
CA LEU A 465 5.59 16.97 13.64
C LEU A 465 6.12 15.88 14.57
N VAL A 466 6.29 14.68 14.04
CA VAL A 466 6.89 13.52 14.72
C VAL A 466 7.95 12.92 13.82
N HIS A 467 9.15 12.73 14.37
CA HIS A 467 10.28 12.17 13.62
C HIS A 467 10.24 10.65 13.66
N VAL A 468 10.26 10.01 12.50
CA VAL A 468 10.18 8.55 12.36
C VAL A 468 11.52 8.04 11.85
N THR A 469 12.23 7.29 12.69
CA THR A 469 13.53 6.67 12.38
C THR A 469 13.41 5.15 12.35
N GLY A 470 14.46 4.44 11.89
CA GLY A 470 14.40 2.99 11.59
C GLY A 470 13.94 2.06 12.73
N ASN A 471 13.99 2.49 13.99
CA ASN A 471 13.54 1.73 15.16
C ASN A 471 12.21 2.23 15.76
N TYR A 472 11.48 3.11 15.08
CA TYR A 472 10.24 3.68 15.60
C TYR A 472 9.12 2.62 15.61
N HIS A 473 8.49 2.40 16.77
CA HIS A 473 7.35 1.50 16.88
C HIS A 473 6.10 2.18 16.29
N TYR A 474 5.65 1.72 15.12
CA TYR A 474 4.50 2.29 14.42
C TYR A 474 3.22 2.37 15.28
N ASP A 475 3.00 1.42 16.19
CA ASP A 475 1.85 1.40 17.10
C ASP A 475 1.81 2.59 18.06
N SER A 476 2.96 3.22 18.31
CA SER A 476 3.09 4.38 19.18
C SER A 476 2.92 5.73 18.46
N PHE A 477 2.83 5.73 17.13
CA PHE A 477 2.71 6.96 16.35
C PHE A 477 1.39 7.68 16.64
N PRO A 478 1.39 8.96 17.08
CA PRO A 478 0.16 9.67 17.35
C PRO A 478 -0.68 9.82 16.09
N ILE A 479 -1.93 9.36 16.13
CA ILE A 479 -2.84 9.50 14.99
C ILE A 479 -3.10 11.00 14.77
N GLY A 480 -3.11 11.43 13.50
CA GLY A 480 -3.27 12.82 13.11
C GLY A 480 -2.00 13.68 13.18
N ALA A 481 -0.84 13.10 13.52
CA ALA A 481 0.46 13.77 13.44
C ALA A 481 1.04 13.75 12.01
N ILE A 482 1.97 14.67 11.72
CA ILE A 482 2.71 14.70 10.45
C ILE A 482 4.06 14.01 10.66
N ALA A 483 4.29 12.94 9.88
CA ALA A 483 5.51 12.15 9.96
C ALA A 483 6.64 12.78 9.13
N VAL A 484 7.83 12.86 9.71
CA VAL A 484 9.05 13.28 9.01
C VAL A 484 10.09 12.16 9.09
N SER A 485 10.62 11.73 7.95
CA SER A 485 11.61 10.65 7.86
C SER A 485 12.76 11.00 6.92
N ASP A 486 13.92 10.41 7.15
CA ASP A 486 15.08 10.49 6.24
C ASP A 486 14.77 9.80 4.90
N LYS A 487 14.23 8.57 4.95
CA LYS A 487 14.03 7.73 3.76
C LYS A 487 12.58 7.31 3.57
N ALA A 488 12.15 7.24 2.30
CA ALA A 488 10.94 6.56 1.87
C ALA A 488 11.10 5.03 1.96
N SER A 489 11.05 4.49 3.18
CA SER A 489 11.19 3.05 3.46
C SER A 489 9.83 2.33 3.48
N PRO A 490 9.73 1.07 3.02
CA PRO A 490 8.53 0.24 3.19
C PRO A 490 8.06 0.10 4.65
N ASN A 491 8.95 0.32 5.62
CA ASN A 491 8.61 0.27 7.04
C ASN A 491 7.66 1.42 7.45
N LEU A 492 7.51 2.46 6.62
CA LEU A 492 6.58 3.57 6.86
C LEU A 492 5.15 3.24 6.40
N SER A 493 4.93 2.18 5.61
CA SER A 493 3.62 1.83 5.08
C SER A 493 2.52 1.66 6.14
N PRO A 494 2.77 1.00 7.30
CA PRO A 494 1.75 0.88 8.35
C PRO A 494 1.39 2.23 9.00
N LEU A 495 2.29 3.20 8.96
CA LEU A 495 2.14 4.50 9.61
C LEU A 495 1.25 5.44 8.80
N LEU A 496 1.19 5.28 7.48
CA LEU A 496 0.38 6.12 6.59
C LEU A 496 -1.08 6.19 7.05
N ARG A 497 -1.69 5.07 7.47
CA ARG A 497 -3.09 5.03 7.93
C ARG A 497 -3.35 5.88 9.19
N ARG A 498 -2.30 6.24 9.95
CA ARG A 498 -2.39 7.04 11.16
C ARG A 498 -1.95 8.49 10.94
N ALA A 499 -1.09 8.74 9.96
CA ALA A 499 -0.52 10.07 9.74
C ALA A 499 -1.51 11.02 9.07
N ALA A 500 -1.49 12.28 9.51
CA ALA A 500 -2.20 13.35 8.82
C ALA A 500 -1.44 13.83 7.57
N GLY A 501 -0.13 13.56 7.49
CA GLY A 501 0.75 13.88 6.37
C GLY A 501 2.12 13.21 6.51
N LEU A 502 2.85 13.09 5.41
CA LEU A 502 4.19 12.49 5.37
C LEU A 502 5.19 13.38 4.63
N ILE A 503 6.39 13.51 5.17
CA ILE A 503 7.51 14.24 4.57
C ILE A 503 8.75 13.34 4.61
N THR A 504 9.35 13.05 3.45
CA THR A 504 10.62 12.28 3.39
C THR A 504 11.74 13.06 2.71
N GLN A 505 12.96 12.99 3.25
CA GLN A 505 14.12 13.66 2.63
C GLN A 505 14.56 13.01 1.32
N THR A 506 14.39 11.69 1.22
CA THR A 506 14.69 10.91 0.02
C THR A 506 13.48 10.09 -0.41
N GLY A 507 13.33 9.87 -1.72
CA GLY A 507 12.20 9.18 -2.33
C GLY A 507 11.86 9.75 -3.70
N SER A 508 10.87 9.15 -4.36
CA SER A 508 10.32 9.62 -5.64
C SER A 508 8.80 9.52 -5.58
N SER A 509 8.11 10.44 -6.25
CA SER A 509 6.64 10.42 -6.37
C SER A 509 6.08 9.15 -7.03
N ILE A 510 6.90 8.38 -7.75
CA ILE A 510 6.48 7.13 -8.42
C ILE A 510 6.87 5.89 -7.59
N GLY A 511 7.54 6.07 -6.44
CA GLY A 511 7.96 4.97 -5.57
C GLY A 511 6.79 4.27 -4.87
N HIS A 512 7.01 3.05 -4.37
CA HIS A 512 5.99 2.25 -3.69
C HIS A 512 5.31 2.98 -2.51
N LEU A 513 6.08 3.72 -1.70
CA LEU A 513 5.52 4.49 -0.59
C LEU A 513 4.63 5.64 -1.06
N ALA A 514 4.95 6.25 -2.21
CA ALA A 514 4.14 7.32 -2.79
C ALA A 514 2.79 6.76 -3.26
N SER A 515 2.76 5.63 -3.98
CA SER A 515 1.51 4.95 -4.35
C SER A 515 0.66 4.59 -3.13
N LEU A 516 1.27 4.06 -2.07
CA LEU A 516 0.54 3.77 -0.83
C LEU A 516 -0.03 5.04 -0.17
N ALA A 517 0.71 6.15 -0.18
CA ALA A 517 0.22 7.43 0.34
C ALA A 517 -0.97 7.97 -0.45
N ARG A 518 -1.00 7.76 -1.78
CA ARG A 518 -2.15 8.09 -2.64
C ARG A 518 -3.35 7.19 -2.34
N GLU A 519 -3.12 5.88 -2.18
CA GLU A 519 -4.17 4.91 -1.85
C GLU A 519 -4.92 5.29 -0.57
N VAL A 520 -4.21 5.81 0.43
CA VAL A 520 -4.81 6.24 1.71
C VAL A 520 -5.09 7.74 1.80
N HIS A 521 -4.92 8.50 0.71
CA HIS A 521 -5.15 9.95 0.62
C HIS A 521 -4.43 10.78 1.68
N VAL A 522 -3.17 10.45 1.98
CA VAL A 522 -2.34 11.18 2.96
C VAL A 522 -1.45 12.18 2.24
N PRO A 523 -1.60 13.50 2.47
CA PRO A 523 -0.75 14.52 1.86
C PRO A 523 0.73 14.23 2.08
N THR A 524 1.50 14.10 1.00
CA THR A 524 2.87 13.59 1.06
C THR A 524 3.81 14.35 0.15
N ILE A 525 4.93 14.83 0.74
CA ILE A 525 6.08 15.37 0.02
C ILE A 525 7.24 14.39 0.16
N VAL A 526 7.85 13.99 -0.95
CA VAL A 526 9.06 13.15 -1.00
C VAL A 526 10.22 13.92 -1.60
N GLY A 527 11.46 13.54 -1.30
CA GLY A 527 12.63 14.26 -1.80
C GLY A 527 12.83 15.66 -1.18
N ALA A 528 12.21 15.92 -0.02
CA ALA A 528 12.30 17.18 0.72
C ALA A 528 13.66 17.31 1.42
N CYS A 529 14.65 17.82 0.70
CA CYS A 529 16.02 17.98 1.21
C CYS A 529 16.03 18.75 2.55
N ASN A 530 16.86 18.30 3.50
CA ASN A 530 17.01 18.92 4.84
C ASN A 530 15.74 18.96 5.71
N ALA A 531 14.66 18.23 5.37
CA ALA A 531 13.43 18.25 6.16
C ALA A 531 13.62 17.94 7.65
N LEU A 532 14.44 16.94 8.02
CA LEU A 532 14.68 16.61 9.44
C LEU A 532 15.39 17.73 10.22
N GLU A 533 16.17 18.56 9.56
CA GLU A 533 16.90 19.68 10.19
C GLU A 533 16.00 20.92 10.33
N LEU A 534 15.20 21.21 9.30
CA LEU A 534 14.31 22.36 9.22
C LEU A 534 13.04 22.17 10.07
N LEU A 535 12.48 20.96 10.06
CA LEU A 535 11.21 20.62 10.69
C LEU A 535 11.47 19.95 12.04
N LYS A 536 11.57 20.74 13.12
CA LYS A 536 11.88 20.18 14.45
C LYS A 536 10.70 19.41 15.02
N GLU A 537 11.02 18.34 15.75
CA GLU A 537 10.01 17.51 16.41
C GLU A 537 9.14 18.32 17.37
N GLY A 538 7.84 18.05 17.32
CA GLY A 538 6.83 18.67 18.17
C GLY A 538 6.30 20.03 17.72
N MET A 539 6.81 20.61 16.63
CA MET A 539 6.25 21.82 16.03
C MET A 539 4.88 21.56 15.41
N ILE A 540 3.99 22.54 15.48
CA ILE A 540 2.71 22.55 14.77
C ILE A 540 2.94 23.24 13.43
N VAL A 541 2.57 22.58 12.34
CA VAL A 541 2.77 23.08 10.98
C VAL A 541 1.53 22.83 10.11
N THR A 542 1.41 23.63 9.05
CA THR A 542 0.53 23.35 7.92
C THR A 542 1.40 22.86 6.77
N LEU A 543 1.17 21.62 6.37
CA LEU A 543 1.77 20.99 5.19
C LEU A 543 0.86 21.24 3.99
N ASP A 544 1.39 21.91 2.97
CA ASP A 544 0.80 22.02 1.64
C ASP A 544 1.61 21.15 0.68
N ALA A 545 1.11 19.94 0.43
CA ALA A 545 1.76 19.03 -0.48
C ALA A 545 1.58 19.43 -1.96
N GLY A 546 0.57 20.26 -2.28
CA GLY A 546 0.35 20.74 -3.65
C GLY A 546 1.43 21.73 -4.10
N ASP A 547 1.80 22.66 -3.21
CA ASP A 547 2.85 23.64 -3.48
C ASP A 547 4.23 23.23 -2.95
N CYS A 548 4.36 22.00 -2.41
CA CYS A 548 5.56 21.49 -1.75
C CYS A 548 6.10 22.40 -0.63
N LYS A 549 5.20 22.98 0.17
CA LYS A 549 5.54 23.92 1.24
C LYS A 549 5.09 23.43 2.61
N VAL A 550 5.88 23.77 3.62
CA VAL A 550 5.51 23.57 5.01
C VAL A 550 5.59 24.91 5.72
N TYR A 551 4.49 25.33 6.33
CA TYR A 551 4.37 26.59 7.04
C TYR A 551 4.39 26.38 8.54
N HIS A 552 4.99 27.31 9.27
CA HIS A 552 4.92 27.32 10.73
C HIS A 552 3.51 27.72 11.21
N GLY A 553 2.95 26.93 12.13
CA GLY A 553 1.62 27.18 12.70
C GLY A 553 0.49 26.66 11.81
N VAL A 554 -0.72 27.16 12.07
CA VAL A 554 -1.94 26.76 11.35
C VAL A 554 -2.36 27.87 10.38
N ILE A 555 -2.46 27.55 9.09
CA ILE A 555 -2.99 28.46 8.06
C ILE A 555 -4.41 28.02 7.71
N GLU A 556 -5.37 28.47 8.52
CA GLU A 556 -6.77 28.05 8.43
C GLU A 556 -7.42 28.30 7.05
N PRO A 557 -7.23 29.47 6.39
CA PRO A 557 -7.82 29.71 5.08
C PRO A 557 -7.26 28.80 3.98
N LEU A 558 -6.02 28.30 4.12
CA LEU A 558 -5.40 27.43 3.12
C LEU A 558 -6.02 26.03 3.20
N VAL A 559 -6.22 25.53 4.42
CA VAL A 559 -6.96 24.29 4.67
C VAL A 559 -8.37 24.39 4.08
N ARG A 560 -9.05 25.53 4.25
CA ARG A 560 -10.38 25.77 3.65
C ARG A 560 -10.34 25.79 2.14
N TYR A 561 -9.50 26.66 1.56
CA TYR A 561 -9.44 26.90 0.12
C TYR A 561 -9.21 25.60 -0.66
N ARG A 562 -8.37 24.71 -0.13
CA ARG A 562 -8.10 23.39 -0.72
C ARG A 562 -9.15 22.33 -0.39
N SER A 563 -10.01 22.57 0.60
CA SER A 563 -11.21 21.73 0.86
C SER A 563 -12.43 22.17 0.03
N SER A 564 -12.42 23.41 -0.49
CA SER A 564 -13.53 24.01 -1.25
C SER A 564 -13.24 24.19 -2.75
N GLY A 565 -11.97 24.15 -3.16
CA GLY A 565 -11.52 24.57 -4.50
C GLY A 565 -11.00 23.43 -5.35
N MET A 566 -11.71 23.18 -6.46
CA MET A 566 -11.45 22.22 -7.55
C MET A 566 -11.58 20.77 -7.13
N GLU A 567 -12.52 20.00 -7.73
CA GLU A 567 -12.41 18.56 -8.05
C GLU A 567 -13.76 17.88 -8.31
N LEU A 568 -13.72 16.77 -9.07
CA LEU A 568 -14.80 15.80 -9.11
C LEU A 568 -15.02 15.25 -7.69
N TYR A 569 -16.25 15.26 -7.20
CA TYR A 569 -16.59 14.79 -5.86
C TYR A 569 -16.55 13.25 -5.79
N PRO A 570 -16.40 12.66 -4.58
CA PRO A 570 -16.46 11.21 -4.41
C PRO A 570 -17.74 10.53 -4.93
N THR A 571 -18.80 11.32 -5.12
CA THR A 571 -20.10 10.90 -5.67
C THR A 571 -20.18 11.04 -7.20
N ASP A 572 -19.27 11.77 -7.84
CA ASP A 572 -19.31 12.02 -9.27
C ASP A 572 -19.07 10.72 -10.05
N PRO A 573 -19.82 10.45 -11.14
CA PRO A 573 -19.74 9.18 -11.86
C PRO A 573 -18.32 8.85 -12.33
N GLU A 574 -17.61 9.80 -12.93
CA GLU A 574 -16.24 9.63 -13.42
C GLU A 574 -15.27 9.29 -12.29
N TYR A 575 -15.43 9.93 -11.13
CA TYR A 575 -14.62 9.65 -9.93
C TYR A 575 -14.84 8.23 -9.43
N VAL A 576 -16.11 7.82 -9.32
CA VAL A 576 -16.48 6.46 -8.88
C VAL A 576 -15.92 5.42 -9.85
N ILE A 577 -16.05 5.64 -11.17
CA ILE A 577 -15.51 4.74 -12.20
C ILE A 577 -13.98 4.66 -12.08
N LEU A 578 -13.27 5.79 -12.00
CA LEU A 578 -11.80 5.80 -11.86
C LEU A 578 -11.37 5.00 -10.63
N ARG A 579 -12.02 5.23 -9.49
CA ARG A 579 -11.73 4.52 -8.24
C ARG A 579 -11.94 3.01 -8.36
N GLN A 580 -13.02 2.58 -9.03
CA GLN A 580 -13.29 1.17 -9.30
C GLN A 580 -12.24 0.55 -10.22
N LEU A 581 -11.80 1.27 -11.26
CA LEU A 581 -10.73 0.81 -12.16
C LEU A 581 -9.42 0.63 -11.39
N LEU A 582 -9.07 1.61 -10.55
CA LEU A 582 -7.82 1.60 -9.80
C LEU A 582 -7.69 0.41 -8.86
N ARG A 583 -8.79 -0.11 -8.31
CA ARG A 583 -8.81 -1.35 -7.50
C ARG A 583 -8.25 -2.58 -8.22
N TRP A 584 -8.40 -2.65 -9.53
CA TRP A 584 -7.91 -3.77 -10.34
C TRP A 584 -6.55 -3.48 -10.99
N ILE A 585 -6.08 -2.24 -10.86
CA ILE A 585 -4.81 -1.80 -11.44
C ILE A 585 -3.73 -1.74 -10.34
N ILE A 586 -3.95 -0.98 -9.28
CA ILE A 586 -2.91 -0.49 -8.35
C ILE A 586 -2.57 -1.42 -7.18
N PRO A 587 -3.53 -2.04 -6.46
CA PRO A 587 -3.20 -2.73 -5.22
C PRO A 587 -2.13 -3.79 -5.43
N LEU A 588 -1.07 -3.77 -4.61
CA LEU A 588 -0.01 -4.77 -4.61
C LEU A 588 -0.28 -5.80 -3.52
N ASN A 589 -0.88 -6.92 -3.90
CA ASN A 589 -1.21 -8.02 -2.99
C ASN A 589 -0.04 -9.00 -2.85
N LEU A 590 0.77 -9.16 -3.90
CA LEU A 590 1.93 -10.04 -3.91
C LEU A 590 3.21 -9.31 -3.45
N THR A 591 3.32 -9.07 -2.14
CA THR A 591 4.42 -8.26 -1.57
C THR A 591 5.66 -9.06 -1.16
N ASP A 592 5.52 -10.35 -0.82
CA ASP A 592 6.64 -11.19 -0.40
C ASP A 592 6.99 -12.29 -1.42
N PRO A 593 8.10 -12.14 -2.17
CA PRO A 593 8.54 -13.13 -3.17
C PRO A 593 8.90 -14.51 -2.61
N ASP A 594 9.15 -14.61 -1.30
CA ASP A 594 9.53 -15.88 -0.67
C ASP A 594 8.30 -16.65 -0.12
N SER A 595 7.09 -16.06 -0.20
CA SER A 595 5.83 -16.69 0.22
C SER A 595 5.32 -17.73 -0.78
N ALA A 596 4.63 -18.77 -0.29
CA ALA A 596 3.93 -19.73 -1.14
C ALA A 596 2.79 -19.09 -1.97
N ASP A 597 2.26 -17.96 -1.50
CA ASP A 597 1.23 -17.20 -2.20
C ASP A 597 1.77 -16.44 -3.41
N PHE A 598 3.10 -16.29 -3.55
CA PHE A 598 3.75 -15.61 -4.66
C PHE A 598 3.83 -16.49 -5.90
N ASN A 599 2.70 -16.63 -6.62
CA ASN A 599 2.59 -17.42 -7.83
C ASN A 599 1.72 -16.73 -8.89
N SER A 600 1.85 -17.15 -10.16
CA SER A 600 1.16 -16.53 -11.30
C SER A 600 -0.37 -16.58 -11.22
N ALA A 601 -0.94 -17.60 -10.56
CA ALA A 601 -2.39 -17.76 -10.41
C ALA A 601 -2.99 -16.82 -9.36
N ASN A 602 -2.17 -16.30 -8.44
CA ASN A 602 -2.59 -15.39 -7.38
C ASN A 602 -2.46 -13.91 -7.75
N CYS A 603 -2.04 -13.58 -8.98
CA CYS A 603 -2.02 -12.20 -9.46
C CYS A 603 -3.46 -11.68 -9.62
N ARG A 604 -3.86 -10.67 -8.83
CA ARG A 604 -5.24 -10.14 -8.82
C ARG A 604 -5.36 -8.76 -9.47
N THR A 605 -4.24 -8.06 -9.64
CA THR A 605 -4.19 -6.71 -10.22
C THR A 605 -3.13 -6.62 -11.30
N PHE A 606 -3.18 -5.55 -12.10
CA PHE A 606 -2.09 -5.26 -13.05
C PHE A 606 -0.75 -5.03 -12.33
N HIS A 607 -0.74 -4.42 -11.15
CA HIS A 607 0.46 -4.25 -10.33
C HIS A 607 1.03 -5.60 -9.87
N ASP A 608 0.19 -6.55 -9.44
CA ASP A 608 0.64 -7.90 -9.09
C ASP A 608 1.33 -8.59 -10.28
N ILE A 609 0.75 -8.48 -11.48
CA ILE A 609 1.31 -9.08 -12.70
C ILE A 609 2.69 -8.49 -13.02
N ILE A 610 2.84 -7.17 -12.99
CA ILE A 610 4.15 -6.55 -13.31
C ILE A 610 5.19 -6.81 -12.24
N HIS A 611 4.80 -6.84 -10.95
CA HIS A 611 5.70 -7.14 -9.85
C HIS A 611 6.17 -8.60 -9.93
N PHE A 612 5.25 -9.55 -10.11
CA PHE A 612 5.58 -10.96 -10.32
C PHE A 612 6.49 -11.14 -11.54
N SER A 613 6.14 -10.50 -12.67
CA SER A 613 6.94 -10.60 -13.90
C SER A 613 8.33 -10.01 -13.76
N HIS A 614 8.47 -8.91 -13.02
CA HIS A 614 9.76 -8.33 -12.67
C HIS A 614 10.62 -9.32 -11.88
N GLU A 615 10.08 -9.89 -10.80
CA GLU A 615 10.82 -10.83 -9.95
C GLU A 615 11.24 -12.08 -10.73
N MET A 616 10.34 -12.63 -11.55
CA MET A 616 10.62 -13.81 -12.35
C MET A 616 11.63 -13.52 -13.47
N ALA A 617 11.60 -12.34 -14.08
CA ALA A 617 12.57 -11.93 -15.08
C ALA A 617 13.97 -11.77 -14.48
N VAL A 618 14.07 -11.17 -13.28
CA VAL A 618 15.32 -11.09 -12.52
C VAL A 618 15.82 -12.49 -12.15
N GLU A 619 14.95 -13.38 -11.67
CA GLU A 619 15.30 -14.76 -11.34
C GLU A 619 15.79 -15.57 -12.55
N GLU A 620 15.17 -15.35 -13.72
CA GLU A 620 15.58 -16.00 -14.97
C GLU A 620 16.97 -15.55 -15.40
N LEU A 621 17.26 -14.24 -15.32
CA LEU A 621 18.59 -13.71 -15.58
C LEU A 621 19.64 -14.22 -14.59
N LEU A 622 19.28 -14.39 -13.31
CA LEU A 622 20.18 -14.97 -12.31
C LEU A 622 20.59 -16.41 -12.66
N ASN A 623 19.70 -17.16 -13.31
CA ASN A 623 19.88 -18.59 -13.61
C ASN A 623 20.11 -18.87 -15.11
N ILE A 624 20.42 -17.85 -15.91
CA ILE A 624 20.43 -17.98 -17.37
C ILE A 624 21.33 -19.11 -17.89
N ARG A 625 22.47 -19.39 -17.25
CA ARG A 625 23.37 -20.49 -17.68
C ARG A 625 22.90 -21.88 -17.27
N THR A 626 22.20 -22.02 -16.15
CA THR A 626 21.70 -23.31 -15.68
C THR A 626 20.48 -23.74 -16.49
N ARG A 627 19.63 -22.76 -16.84
CA ARG A 627 18.39 -22.98 -17.59
C ARG A 627 18.63 -23.09 -19.10
N HIS A 628 19.54 -22.28 -19.67
CA HIS A 628 19.80 -22.27 -21.13
C HIS A 628 21.07 -23.06 -21.48
N LYS A 629 20.94 -24.37 -21.74
CA LYS A 629 22.06 -25.29 -22.05
C LYS A 629 22.86 -24.90 -23.30
N GLU A 630 22.24 -24.16 -24.22
CA GLU A 630 22.83 -23.68 -25.47
C GLU A 630 23.96 -22.66 -25.26
N LEU A 631 24.05 -22.09 -24.06
CA LEU A 631 25.04 -21.08 -23.67
C LEU A 631 26.39 -21.67 -23.23
N LYS A 632 26.55 -23.00 -23.22
CA LYS A 632 27.79 -23.67 -22.81
C LYS A 632 28.96 -23.51 -23.82
N GLY A 633 28.73 -22.96 -25.01
CA GLY A 633 29.69 -22.98 -26.13
C GLY A 633 30.24 -21.62 -26.64
N ILE A 634 30.00 -20.51 -25.95
CA ILE A 634 30.37 -19.17 -26.46
C ILE A 634 31.73 -18.73 -25.89
N GLU A 635 32.61 -18.17 -26.74
CA GLU A 635 33.97 -17.74 -26.38
C GLU A 635 33.94 -16.56 -25.40
N ALA A 636 34.24 -16.84 -24.12
CA ALA A 636 34.49 -15.83 -23.11
C ALA A 636 35.96 -15.36 -23.18
N ARG A 637 36.18 -14.04 -23.14
CA ARG A 637 37.51 -13.41 -23.19
C ARG A 637 38.12 -13.34 -21.80
N ARG A 638 39.44 -13.48 -21.67
CA ARG A 638 40.11 -13.41 -20.36
C ARG A 638 40.31 -11.96 -19.94
N LEU A 639 39.98 -11.62 -18.69
CA LEU A 639 40.28 -10.32 -18.09
C LEU A 639 41.54 -10.42 -17.24
N LYS A 640 42.52 -9.58 -17.54
CA LYS A 640 43.76 -9.45 -16.76
C LYS A 640 43.51 -8.52 -15.57
N LEU A 641 43.72 -9.05 -14.38
CA LEU A 641 43.65 -8.34 -13.11
C LEU A 641 45.02 -8.36 -12.43
N ASP A 642 45.28 -7.35 -11.61
CA ASP A 642 46.49 -7.27 -10.79
C ASP A 642 46.41 -8.22 -9.57
N VAL A 643 45.20 -8.67 -9.25
CA VAL A 643 44.92 -9.70 -8.25
C VAL A 643 44.91 -11.11 -8.89
N PRO A 644 45.26 -12.18 -8.14
CA PRO A 644 45.32 -13.56 -8.64
C PRO A 644 43.92 -14.19 -8.79
N ILE A 645 43.03 -13.51 -9.50
CA ILE A 645 41.67 -13.96 -9.84
C ILE A 645 41.55 -13.97 -11.36
N ASP A 646 41.33 -15.16 -11.93
CA ASP A 646 41.13 -15.32 -13.37
C ASP A 646 39.65 -15.20 -13.71
N ILE A 647 39.21 -14.05 -14.26
CA ILE A 647 37.81 -13.81 -14.67
C ILE A 647 37.71 -13.89 -16.19
N ARG A 648 36.76 -14.68 -16.69
CA ARG A 648 36.37 -14.66 -18.10
C ARG A 648 35.15 -13.78 -18.31
N VAL A 649 35.19 -12.89 -19.28
CA VAL A 649 34.17 -11.89 -19.57
C VAL A 649 33.40 -12.29 -20.83
N PHE A 650 32.09 -12.18 -20.73
CA PHE A 650 31.13 -12.45 -21.77
C PHE A 650 30.27 -11.21 -22.00
N ASP A 651 30.49 -10.52 -23.11
CA ASP A 651 29.78 -9.27 -23.43
C ASP A 651 28.47 -9.58 -24.18
N ILE A 652 27.35 -9.17 -23.59
CA ILE A 652 26.00 -9.34 -24.13
C ILE A 652 25.38 -8.05 -24.64
N GLY A 653 26.06 -6.90 -24.47
CA GLY A 653 25.53 -5.62 -24.92
C GLY A 653 26.38 -4.44 -24.48
N ASN A 654 27.33 -4.03 -25.31
CA ASN A 654 28.18 -2.84 -25.13
C ASN A 654 28.90 -2.77 -23.76
N GLY A 655 29.17 -3.92 -23.13
CA GLY A 655 29.88 -4.00 -21.86
C GLY A 655 31.41 -3.91 -21.99
N VAL A 656 31.94 -4.09 -23.20
CA VAL A 656 33.36 -3.94 -23.54
C VAL A 656 33.52 -2.97 -24.71
N LEU A 657 34.61 -2.19 -24.71
CA LEU A 657 34.97 -1.33 -25.84
C LEU A 657 35.17 -2.15 -27.13
N ASN A 658 34.64 -1.65 -28.25
CA ASN A 658 34.75 -2.30 -29.57
C ASN A 658 36.21 -2.45 -30.06
N SER A 659 37.14 -1.64 -29.54
CA SER A 659 38.57 -1.69 -29.86
C SER A 659 39.38 -2.69 -29.04
N ALA A 660 38.76 -3.42 -28.11
CA ALA A 660 39.48 -4.30 -27.18
C ALA A 660 40.02 -5.57 -27.84
N GLU A 661 41.24 -5.97 -27.47
CA GLU A 661 41.92 -7.16 -27.99
C GLU A 661 41.33 -8.48 -27.43
N LYS A 662 41.99 -9.62 -27.70
CA LYS A 662 41.58 -10.95 -27.20
C LYS A 662 41.71 -11.11 -25.68
N GLU A 663 42.69 -10.45 -25.08
CA GLU A 663 42.86 -10.36 -23.63
C GLU A 663 42.42 -8.95 -23.19
N LEU A 664 41.50 -8.89 -22.23
CA LEU A 664 40.89 -7.64 -21.78
C LEU A 664 41.66 -7.07 -20.59
N HIS A 665 41.80 -5.75 -20.55
CA HIS A 665 42.23 -4.99 -19.39
C HIS A 665 41.04 -4.32 -18.69
N VAL A 666 41.21 -3.90 -17.44
CA VAL A 666 40.17 -3.18 -16.68
C VAL A 666 39.68 -1.93 -17.41
N ASN A 667 40.57 -1.24 -18.14
CA ASN A 667 40.24 -0.06 -18.94
C ASN A 667 39.37 -0.37 -20.18
N ASP A 668 39.32 -1.63 -20.63
CA ASP A 668 38.50 -2.05 -21.77
C ASP A 668 37.03 -2.28 -21.39
N ILE A 669 36.73 -2.31 -20.08
CA ILE A 669 35.38 -2.54 -19.56
C ILE A 669 34.59 -1.22 -19.54
N SER A 670 33.52 -1.17 -20.33
CA SER A 670 32.56 -0.05 -20.37
C SER A 670 31.35 -0.28 -19.46
N SER A 671 31.11 -1.51 -19.00
CA SER A 671 30.03 -1.83 -18.06
C SER A 671 30.18 -1.04 -16.75
N LEU A 672 29.22 -0.15 -16.46
CA LEU A 672 29.19 0.67 -15.24
C LEU A 672 29.27 -0.18 -13.96
N PRO A 673 28.39 -1.19 -13.73
CA PRO A 673 28.44 -1.96 -12.51
C PRO A 673 29.70 -2.82 -12.40
N PHE A 674 30.20 -3.36 -13.52
CA PHE A 674 31.41 -4.17 -13.46
C PHE A 674 32.64 -3.34 -13.13
N LYS A 675 32.74 -2.14 -13.70
CA LYS A 675 33.83 -1.20 -13.41
C LYS A 675 33.83 -0.78 -11.94
N ALA A 676 32.67 -0.45 -11.37
CA ALA A 676 32.54 -0.11 -9.95
C ALA A 676 33.00 -1.28 -9.04
N PHE A 677 32.60 -2.51 -9.36
CA PHE A 677 33.05 -3.69 -8.63
C PHE A 677 34.57 -3.94 -8.76
N LEU A 678 35.13 -3.79 -9.96
CA LEU A 678 36.57 -3.98 -10.21
C LEU A 678 37.42 -2.93 -9.49
N GLN A 679 36.91 -1.73 -9.23
CA GLN A 679 37.62 -0.73 -8.42
C GLN A 679 37.86 -1.22 -6.99
N GLY A 680 36.88 -1.89 -6.39
CA GLY A 680 37.00 -2.44 -5.04
C GLY A 680 37.81 -3.72 -4.95
N ILE A 681 37.88 -4.50 -6.03
CA ILE A 681 38.72 -5.71 -6.05
C ILE A 681 40.21 -5.39 -6.20
N ASN A 682 40.54 -4.28 -6.88
CA ASN A 682 41.92 -3.85 -7.17
C ASN A 682 42.54 -2.99 -6.06
N THR A 683 41.93 -2.89 -4.88
CA THR A 683 42.50 -2.13 -3.77
C THR A 683 43.64 -2.94 -3.13
N ASP A 684 44.88 -2.57 -3.45
CA ASP A 684 46.15 -3.27 -3.13
C ASP A 684 46.34 -3.71 -1.66
N GLU A 685 45.64 -3.09 -0.71
CA GLU A 685 45.82 -3.33 0.73
C GLU A 685 45.01 -4.51 1.32
N LEU A 686 44.04 -5.08 0.57
CA LEU A 686 43.11 -6.11 1.09
C LEU A 686 43.53 -7.55 0.75
N PHE A 687 44.48 -7.75 -0.16
CA PHE A 687 45.04 -9.07 -0.47
C PHE A 687 46.10 -9.44 0.57
N ASP A 688 45.66 -9.95 1.72
CA ASP A 688 46.56 -10.50 2.74
C ASP A 688 47.30 -11.72 2.15
N GLN A 689 48.59 -11.56 1.84
CA GLN A 689 49.44 -12.59 1.22
C GLN A 689 49.85 -13.71 2.19
N GLN A 690 49.50 -13.62 3.49
CA GLN A 690 49.84 -14.64 4.47
C GLN A 690 48.78 -15.74 4.49
N ALA A 691 49.06 -16.84 3.78
CA ALA A 691 48.32 -18.10 3.94
C ALA A 691 48.39 -18.55 5.40
N GLY A 692 47.25 -18.53 6.10
CA GLY A 692 47.16 -19.14 7.43
C GLY A 692 47.57 -20.61 7.35
N SER A 693 48.42 -21.06 8.28
CA SER A 693 48.90 -22.44 8.31
C SER A 693 47.73 -23.41 8.54
N VAL A 694 47.33 -24.12 7.49
CA VAL A 694 46.28 -25.15 7.57
C VAL A 694 46.85 -26.36 8.31
N GLY A 695 46.17 -26.81 9.37
CA GLY A 695 46.59 -27.98 10.13
C GLY A 695 46.37 -29.29 9.35
N LEU A 696 47.26 -30.28 9.51
CA LEU A 696 47.16 -31.59 8.85
C LEU A 696 45.81 -32.31 9.07
N ARG A 697 45.14 -32.05 10.21
CA ARG A 697 43.79 -32.54 10.53
C ARG A 697 42.68 -31.88 9.71
N GLU A 698 42.83 -30.60 9.35
CA GLU A 698 41.88 -29.86 8.53
C GLU A 698 41.94 -30.33 7.07
N ILE A 699 43.15 -30.60 6.56
CA ILE A 699 43.38 -31.24 5.25
C ILE A 699 42.70 -32.60 5.17
N LEU A 700 42.84 -33.43 6.20
CA LEU A 700 42.20 -34.76 6.28
C LEU A 700 40.66 -34.67 6.35
N SER A 701 40.09 -33.66 7.04
CA SER A 701 38.64 -33.44 7.08
C SER A 701 38.05 -32.89 5.75
N GLY A 702 38.89 -32.27 4.92
CA GLY A 702 38.54 -31.83 3.56
C GLY A 702 38.66 -32.95 2.51
N MET A 703 39.39 -34.03 2.79
CA MET A 703 39.61 -35.14 1.86
C MET A 703 38.33 -35.93 1.55
N ASP A 704 37.46 -36.16 2.54
CA ASP A 704 36.14 -36.80 2.32
C ASP A 704 35.26 -36.00 1.34
N LYS A 705 35.48 -34.69 1.23
CA LYS A 705 34.76 -33.80 0.30
C LYS A 705 35.40 -33.72 -1.09
N THR A 706 36.60 -34.27 -1.27
CA THR A 706 37.19 -34.48 -2.61
C THR A 706 36.40 -35.54 -3.37
N TYR A 707 35.86 -36.54 -2.66
CA TYR A 707 34.96 -37.55 -3.23
C TYR A 707 33.57 -37.01 -3.59
N THR A 708 33.04 -36.02 -2.86
CA THR A 708 31.76 -35.36 -3.17
C THR A 708 31.90 -34.29 -4.27
N ALA A 709 33.05 -33.61 -4.33
CA ALA A 709 33.39 -32.67 -5.40
C ALA A 709 33.61 -33.36 -6.75
N LEU A 710 34.05 -34.63 -6.76
CA LEU A 710 34.12 -35.48 -7.95
C LEU A 710 32.74 -35.99 -8.43
N ASN A 711 31.70 -35.90 -7.59
CA ASN A 711 30.31 -36.30 -7.90
C ASN A 711 29.34 -35.12 -8.03
N THR A 712 29.83 -33.88 -8.04
CA THR A 712 29.02 -32.71 -8.39
C THR A 712 28.85 -32.71 -9.92
N PRO A 713 27.63 -32.58 -10.48
CA PRO A 713 27.43 -32.67 -11.92
C PRO A 713 28.37 -31.72 -12.68
N ALA A 714 28.89 -32.19 -13.82
CA ALA A 714 29.89 -31.53 -14.69
C ALA A 714 29.47 -30.14 -15.24
N GLU A 715 28.43 -29.53 -14.70
CA GLU A 715 27.78 -28.30 -15.18
C GLU A 715 28.44 -27.00 -14.70
N TYR A 716 29.43 -27.08 -13.79
CA TYR A 716 30.23 -25.93 -13.34
C TYR A 716 31.73 -26.20 -13.52
N SER A 717 32.17 -26.21 -14.78
CA SER A 717 33.58 -26.31 -15.15
C SER A 717 34.39 -25.07 -14.71
N GLY A 718 34.83 -25.07 -13.44
CA GLY A 718 36.15 -24.61 -12.98
C GLY A 718 36.60 -23.15 -13.13
N GLN A 719 35.85 -22.21 -13.70
CA GLN A 719 36.34 -20.85 -14.03
C GLN A 719 35.44 -19.74 -13.49
N ASN A 720 36.03 -18.60 -13.08
CA ASN A 720 35.26 -17.40 -12.75
C ASN A 720 34.75 -16.74 -14.04
N LEU A 721 33.50 -16.27 -14.02
CA LEU A 721 32.84 -15.74 -15.22
C LEU A 721 32.06 -14.46 -14.88
N ALA A 722 32.16 -13.47 -15.77
CA ALA A 722 31.39 -12.24 -15.77
C ALA A 722 30.58 -12.16 -17.08
N ILE A 723 29.26 -12.09 -17.01
CA ILE A 723 28.38 -11.74 -18.12
C ILE A 723 28.06 -10.25 -17.96
N ILE A 724 28.34 -9.42 -18.96
CA ILE A 724 28.22 -7.97 -18.83
C ILE A 724 27.49 -7.32 -19.99
N ALA A 725 26.77 -6.25 -19.67
CA ALA A 725 26.29 -5.24 -20.60
C ALA A 725 26.68 -3.85 -20.05
N GLU A 726 26.44 -2.79 -20.81
CA GLU A 726 26.69 -1.39 -20.42
C GLU A 726 26.19 -1.09 -18.98
N ASN A 727 24.97 -1.54 -18.67
CA ASN A 727 24.29 -1.29 -17.40
C ASN A 727 24.11 -2.53 -16.54
N TYR A 728 24.72 -3.67 -16.88
CA TYR A 728 24.44 -4.96 -16.24
C TYR A 728 25.70 -5.79 -16.00
N ILE A 729 25.73 -6.51 -14.89
CA ILE A 729 26.71 -7.56 -14.61
C ILE A 729 26.05 -8.76 -13.95
N ASN A 730 26.37 -9.97 -14.40
CA ASN A 730 26.23 -11.21 -13.64
C ASN A 730 27.61 -11.84 -13.49
N LEU A 731 28.12 -11.83 -12.26
CA LEU A 731 29.43 -12.30 -11.89
C LEU A 731 29.32 -13.54 -11.03
N THR A 732 30.02 -14.59 -11.43
CA THR A 732 30.18 -15.82 -10.63
C THR A 732 31.66 -16.02 -10.35
N LEU A 733 32.03 -15.95 -9.07
CA LEU A 733 33.39 -16.17 -8.59
C LEU A 733 33.47 -17.44 -7.75
N ARG A 734 34.44 -18.28 -8.05
CA ARG A 734 34.87 -19.43 -7.25
C ARG A 734 36.27 -19.17 -6.73
N LEU A 735 36.36 -18.80 -5.45
CA LEU A 735 37.61 -18.49 -4.77
C LEU A 735 37.94 -19.61 -3.78
N GLY A 736 38.62 -20.66 -4.27
CA GLY A 736 38.90 -21.87 -3.49
C GLY A 736 37.62 -22.67 -3.19
N TYR A 737 37.22 -22.70 -1.92
CA TYR A 737 36.03 -23.41 -1.42
C TYR A 737 34.81 -22.50 -1.19
N HIS A 738 34.92 -21.21 -1.54
CA HIS A 738 33.84 -20.23 -1.48
C HIS A 738 33.28 -19.94 -2.87
N PHE A 739 31.96 -19.79 -2.94
CA PHE A 739 31.24 -19.38 -4.14
C PHE A 739 30.53 -18.06 -3.88
N ASN A 740 30.82 -17.09 -4.74
CA ASN A 740 30.17 -15.79 -4.74
C ASN A 740 29.43 -15.60 -6.07
N VAL A 741 28.17 -15.19 -6.01
CA VAL A 741 27.39 -14.77 -7.17
C VAL A 741 26.91 -13.36 -6.90
N MET A 742 27.21 -12.45 -7.82
CA MET A 742 26.75 -11.07 -7.77
C MET A 742 26.05 -10.74 -9.08
N ASN A 743 24.89 -10.11 -9.00
CA ASN A 743 24.18 -9.59 -10.16
C ASN A 743 23.78 -8.15 -9.88
N ALA A 744 23.98 -7.25 -10.82
CA ALA A 744 23.58 -5.86 -10.66
C ALA A 744 23.13 -5.24 -11.98
N TYR A 745 22.13 -4.36 -11.87
CA TYR A 745 21.69 -3.48 -12.95
C TYR A 745 21.70 -2.04 -12.47
N LEU A 746 22.32 -1.15 -13.23
CA LEU A 746 22.44 0.28 -12.92
C LEU A 746 21.84 1.14 -14.03
N SER A 747 21.01 2.08 -13.63
CA SER A 747 20.31 3.03 -14.46
C SER A 747 20.21 4.37 -13.72
N GLU A 748 20.00 5.45 -14.46
CA GLU A 748 19.68 6.75 -13.87
C GLU A 748 18.31 6.72 -13.16
N ASN A 749 17.41 5.82 -13.56
CA ASN A 749 16.14 5.61 -12.87
C ASN A 749 16.32 4.62 -11.70
N PRO A 750 16.17 5.06 -10.43
CA PRO A 750 16.33 4.21 -9.25
C PRO A 750 15.47 2.95 -9.26
N ASN A 751 14.26 3.02 -9.84
CA ASN A 751 13.31 1.89 -9.86
C ASN A 751 13.80 0.70 -10.69
N LYS A 752 14.72 0.92 -11.63
CA LYS A 752 15.32 -0.15 -12.44
C LYS A 752 16.54 -0.79 -11.76
N ASN A 753 17.05 -0.16 -10.71
CA ASN A 753 18.32 -0.52 -10.11
C ASN A 753 18.17 -1.67 -9.11
N PHE A 754 19.06 -2.65 -9.20
CA PHE A 754 19.16 -3.70 -8.19
C PHE A 754 20.58 -4.22 -8.03
N ILE A 755 20.86 -4.76 -6.83
CA ILE A 755 22.02 -5.60 -6.55
C ILE A 755 21.54 -6.86 -5.85
N TYR A 756 21.88 -8.00 -6.43
CA TYR A 756 21.74 -9.32 -5.83
C TYR A 756 23.13 -9.84 -5.47
N TYR A 757 23.31 -10.23 -4.23
CA TYR A 757 24.56 -10.79 -3.73
C TYR A 757 24.29 -12.13 -3.07
N ARG A 758 25.06 -13.15 -3.40
CA ARG A 758 24.97 -14.49 -2.82
C ARG A 758 26.36 -14.99 -2.48
N PHE A 759 26.50 -15.48 -1.25
CA PHE A 759 27.73 -16.07 -0.76
C PHE A 759 27.43 -17.44 -0.13
N VAL A 760 28.21 -18.47 -0.49
CA VAL A 760 28.07 -19.82 0.10
C VAL A 760 29.40 -20.58 0.14
N GLY A 761 29.53 -21.47 1.11
CA GLY A 761 30.60 -22.47 1.21
C GLY A 761 31.70 -22.12 2.20
N GLY A 762 32.74 -22.97 2.25
CA GLY A 762 34.02 -22.69 2.89
C GLY A 762 34.82 -23.88 3.38
N PHE A 763 36.06 -23.60 3.78
CA PHE A 763 37.04 -24.63 4.12
C PHE A 763 37.01 -25.02 5.61
N ALA A 764 36.62 -24.09 6.49
CA ALA A 764 36.61 -24.31 7.93
C ALA A 764 35.40 -25.12 8.47
N TYR A 765 35.46 -25.51 9.75
CA TYR A 765 34.35 -26.12 10.48
C TYR A 765 33.08 -25.26 10.44
N MET A 766 31.91 -25.90 10.58
CA MET A 766 30.61 -25.25 10.36
C MET A 766 30.41 -24.01 11.24
N ASP A 767 30.83 -24.05 12.50
CA ASP A 767 30.71 -22.94 13.43
C ASP A 767 31.47 -21.68 12.96
N ARG A 768 32.66 -21.86 12.37
CA ARG A 768 33.46 -20.75 11.83
C ARG A 768 32.86 -20.18 10.54
N ARG A 769 32.27 -21.04 9.71
CA ARG A 769 31.51 -20.62 8.52
C ARG A 769 30.26 -19.83 8.89
N ILE A 770 29.53 -20.27 9.91
CA ILE A 770 28.36 -19.55 10.46
C ILE A 770 28.77 -18.15 10.97
N ARG A 771 29.91 -18.01 11.66
CA ARG A 771 30.39 -16.70 12.12
C ARG A 771 30.74 -15.76 10.98
N ARG A 772 31.38 -16.25 9.92
CA ARG A 772 31.61 -15.42 8.72
C ARG A 772 30.29 -15.02 8.07
N VAL A 773 29.34 -15.94 8.00
CA VAL A 773 27.99 -15.66 7.49
C VAL A 773 27.30 -14.55 8.30
N LYS A 774 27.41 -14.57 9.64
CA LYS A 774 26.94 -13.47 10.51
C LYS A 774 27.64 -12.14 10.18
N PHE A 775 28.95 -12.15 10.00
CA PHE A 775 29.71 -10.95 9.60
C PHE A 775 29.23 -10.38 8.26
N ILE A 776 29.07 -11.23 7.23
CA ILE A 776 28.60 -10.80 5.90
C ILE A 776 27.17 -10.28 5.99
N ALA A 777 26.29 -10.97 6.72
CA ALA A 777 24.90 -10.56 6.90
C ALA A 777 24.80 -9.18 7.57
N ALA A 778 25.50 -8.96 8.68
CA ALA A 778 25.51 -7.68 9.37
C ALA A 778 26.07 -6.54 8.50
N LEU A 779 27.06 -6.82 7.65
CA LEU A 779 27.59 -5.84 6.71
C LEU A 779 26.58 -5.47 5.62
N LEU A 780 25.92 -6.47 5.03
CA LEU A 780 24.88 -6.26 4.03
C LEU A 780 23.67 -5.50 4.61
N GLU A 781 23.24 -5.84 5.83
CA GLU A 781 22.17 -5.12 6.55
C GLU A 781 22.54 -3.64 6.79
N ASN A 782 23.79 -3.36 7.15
CA ASN A 782 24.28 -1.98 7.29
C ASN A 782 24.33 -1.20 5.95
N MET A 783 24.26 -1.90 4.81
CA MET A 783 24.16 -1.32 3.47
C MET A 783 22.73 -1.39 2.90
N ASP A 784 21.73 -1.52 3.78
CA ASP A 784 20.29 -1.56 3.46
C ASP A 784 19.83 -2.78 2.62
N PHE A 785 20.62 -3.87 2.55
CA PHE A 785 20.17 -5.09 1.88
C PHE A 785 19.07 -5.79 2.70
N LYS A 786 18.04 -6.32 2.03
CA LYS A 786 17.20 -7.40 2.59
C LYS A 786 18.03 -8.68 2.58
N VAL A 787 18.41 -9.16 3.76
CA VAL A 787 19.30 -10.33 3.92
C VAL A 787 18.53 -11.58 4.35
N THR A 788 18.81 -12.69 3.68
CA THR A 788 18.32 -14.02 4.03
C THR A 788 19.52 -14.93 4.33
N VAL A 789 19.54 -15.50 5.52
CA VAL A 789 20.60 -16.42 5.96
C VAL A 789 20.04 -17.84 6.11
N LYS A 790 20.70 -18.83 5.49
CA LYS A 790 20.38 -20.25 5.65
C LYS A 790 21.68 -21.05 5.86
N THR A 791 21.98 -21.44 7.08
CA THR A 791 23.21 -22.19 7.43
C THR A 791 24.51 -21.46 7.02
N ASP A 792 25.21 -21.87 5.97
CA ASP A 792 26.40 -21.20 5.42
C ASP A 792 26.13 -20.38 4.14
N LEU A 793 24.86 -20.18 3.81
CA LEU A 793 24.40 -19.35 2.70
C LEU A 793 23.93 -17.98 3.20
N VAL A 794 24.44 -16.92 2.58
CA VAL A 794 23.93 -15.54 2.70
C VAL A 794 23.43 -15.09 1.35
N ILE A 795 22.22 -14.55 1.31
CA ILE A 795 21.66 -13.85 0.15
C ILE A 795 21.30 -12.43 0.60
N GLY A 796 21.79 -11.43 -0.11
CA GLY A 796 21.36 -10.04 0.02
C GLY A 796 20.66 -9.58 -1.25
N LYS A 797 19.54 -8.86 -1.10
CA LYS A 797 18.87 -8.13 -2.19
C LYS A 797 18.78 -6.64 -1.84
N LEU A 798 19.27 -5.78 -2.72
CA LEU A 798 19.14 -4.33 -2.66
C LEU A 798 18.41 -3.84 -3.91
N LYS A 799 17.41 -2.97 -3.78
CA LYS A 799 16.58 -2.46 -4.90
C LYS A 799 16.17 -1.02 -4.65
N ILE A 800 15.83 -0.30 -5.72
CA ILE A 800 15.22 1.05 -5.65
C ILE A 800 16.12 2.07 -4.94
N ILE A 801 17.37 2.20 -5.41
CA ILE A 801 18.33 3.17 -4.88
C ILE A 801 19.00 3.92 -6.03
N ASP A 802 19.45 5.16 -5.75
CA ASP A 802 20.20 5.97 -6.70
C ASP A 802 21.46 5.24 -7.22
N ARG A 803 21.84 5.57 -8.45
CA ARG A 803 22.94 4.90 -9.15
C ARG A 803 24.27 5.05 -8.40
N LYS A 804 24.61 6.25 -7.92
CA LYS A 804 25.95 6.54 -7.38
C LYS A 804 26.17 5.85 -6.04
N PHE A 805 25.13 5.76 -5.22
CA PHE A 805 25.14 4.94 -4.02
C PHE A 805 25.32 3.46 -4.38
N MET A 806 24.58 2.94 -5.38
CA MET A 806 24.78 1.56 -5.82
C MET A 806 26.19 1.28 -6.37
N GLU A 807 26.79 2.23 -7.09
CA GLU A 807 28.20 2.14 -7.52
C GLU A 807 29.14 2.04 -6.31
N SER A 808 28.89 2.85 -5.28
CA SER A 808 29.64 2.79 -4.01
C SER A 808 29.45 1.45 -3.29
N VAL A 809 28.23 0.90 -3.29
CA VAL A 809 27.94 -0.42 -2.73
C VAL A 809 28.67 -1.51 -3.52
N LEU A 810 28.65 -1.48 -4.85
CA LEU A 810 29.37 -2.45 -5.70
C LEU A 810 30.89 -2.40 -5.47
N ASN A 811 31.44 -1.21 -5.27
CA ASN A 811 32.83 -1.03 -4.87
C ASN A 811 33.10 -1.74 -3.53
N ILE A 812 32.29 -1.51 -2.51
CA ILE A 812 32.40 -2.18 -1.20
C ILE A 812 32.23 -3.71 -1.33
N LEU A 813 31.34 -4.20 -2.21
CA LEU A 813 31.19 -5.64 -2.47
C LEU A 813 32.44 -6.24 -3.14
N GLY A 814 33.14 -5.47 -3.97
CA GLY A 814 34.47 -5.80 -4.50
C GLY A 814 35.50 -5.97 -3.38
N GLU A 815 35.59 -4.98 -2.48
CA GLU A 815 36.47 -5.02 -1.29
C GLU A 815 36.14 -6.23 -0.40
N LEU A 816 34.85 -6.47 -0.14
CA LEU A 816 34.36 -7.58 0.65
C LEU A 816 34.75 -8.93 0.04
N THR A 817 34.69 -9.05 -1.28
CA THR A 817 35.08 -10.26 -2.00
C THR A 817 36.57 -10.57 -1.82
N ALA A 818 37.42 -9.54 -1.86
CA ALA A 818 38.84 -9.70 -1.56
C ALA A 818 39.07 -10.08 -0.08
N PHE A 819 38.38 -9.41 0.85
CA PHE A 819 38.54 -9.58 2.30
C PHE A 819 38.08 -10.95 2.82
N THR A 820 37.01 -11.53 2.24
CA THR A 820 36.36 -12.74 2.78
C THR A 820 37.02 -14.07 2.39
N ARG A 821 38.08 -14.05 1.57
CA ARG A 821 38.69 -15.24 0.93
C ARG A 821 39.14 -16.34 1.91
N GLN A 822 39.71 -15.96 3.06
CA GLN A 822 40.21 -16.89 4.10
C GLN A 822 39.72 -16.51 5.50
N LEU A 823 38.67 -15.69 5.58
CA LEU A 823 38.22 -15.11 6.83
C LEU A 823 37.65 -16.18 7.79
N ASP A 824 37.09 -17.27 7.26
CA ASP A 824 36.58 -18.40 8.04
C ASP A 824 37.67 -19.12 8.85
N ILE A 825 38.92 -19.12 8.39
CA ILE A 825 40.04 -19.72 9.12
C ILE A 825 40.36 -18.90 10.38
N LYS A 826 40.20 -17.57 10.32
CA LYS A 826 40.50 -16.61 11.40
C LYS A 826 39.34 -16.41 12.40
N MET A 827 38.15 -16.99 12.14
CA MET A 827 36.92 -16.79 12.93
C MET A 827 36.79 -17.76 14.12
N GLU A 828 37.65 -17.64 15.13
CA GLU A 828 37.73 -18.59 16.25
C GLU A 828 36.68 -18.37 17.36
N SER A 829 36.15 -17.16 17.50
CA SER A 829 35.15 -16.79 18.52
C SER A 829 34.08 -15.83 17.98
N GLU A 830 32.96 -15.68 18.70
CA GLU A 830 31.90 -14.71 18.36
C GLU A 830 32.41 -13.25 18.42
N LYS A 831 33.36 -12.93 19.31
CA LYS A 831 33.99 -11.59 19.39
C LYS A 831 34.68 -11.19 18.09
N ASN A 832 35.17 -12.15 17.31
CA ASN A 832 35.82 -11.85 16.03
C ASN A 832 34.83 -11.29 15.00
N VAL A 833 33.53 -11.58 15.12
CA VAL A 833 32.52 -11.02 14.21
C VAL A 833 32.48 -9.50 14.35
N GLU A 834 32.35 -8.99 15.57
CA GLU A 834 32.33 -7.54 15.85
C GLU A 834 33.68 -6.88 15.54
N GLU A 835 34.79 -7.55 15.86
CA GLU A 835 36.14 -7.04 15.60
C GLU A 835 36.41 -6.88 14.10
N PHE A 836 36.09 -7.88 13.29
CA PHE A 836 36.26 -7.82 11.84
C PHE A 836 35.26 -6.85 11.19
N LEU A 837 34.05 -6.72 11.73
CA LEU A 837 33.10 -5.69 11.31
C LEU A 837 33.69 -4.29 11.54
N GLY A 838 34.20 -4.02 12.75
CA GLY A 838 34.86 -2.75 13.08
C GLY A 838 36.10 -2.46 12.23
N LEU A 839 36.94 -3.47 11.97
CA LEU A 839 38.12 -3.37 11.09
C LEU A 839 37.73 -3.02 9.65
N PHE A 840 36.74 -3.71 9.10
CA PHE A 840 36.27 -3.48 7.74
C PHE A 840 35.63 -2.10 7.63
N THR A 841 34.70 -1.74 8.53
CA THR A 841 34.05 -0.42 8.51
C THR A 841 35.05 0.71 8.73
N LYS A 842 36.04 0.57 9.63
CA LYS A 842 37.06 1.61 9.84
C LYS A 842 37.94 1.85 8.62
N ARG A 843 38.18 0.82 7.80
CA ARG A 843 38.97 0.91 6.56
C ARG A 843 38.13 1.40 5.37
N SER A 844 36.89 0.94 5.25
CA SER A 844 35.94 1.36 4.19
C SER A 844 35.31 2.75 4.45
N LYS A 845 35.50 3.31 5.66
CA LYS A 845 34.96 4.62 6.10
C LYS A 845 35.34 5.83 5.24
N ASN A 846 36.35 5.73 4.36
CA ASN A 846 36.69 6.79 3.41
C ASN A 846 35.74 6.86 2.19
N ILE A 847 34.82 5.90 1.99
CA ILE A 847 33.93 5.84 0.81
C ILE A 847 32.49 6.26 1.17
N ILE A 848 31.95 5.80 2.30
CA ILE A 848 30.56 6.08 2.71
C ILE A 848 30.35 7.54 3.17
N LEU A 849 31.35 8.13 3.84
CA LEU A 849 31.28 9.51 4.38
C LEU A 849 31.60 10.58 3.33
N THR A 850 32.51 10.30 2.39
CA THR A 850 32.98 11.29 1.41
C THR A 850 31.96 11.57 0.31
N ASN A 851 31.11 10.59 -0.02
CA ASN A 851 30.03 10.77 -1.00
C ASN A 851 28.77 11.42 -0.41
N ARG A 852 28.46 11.21 0.87
CA ARG A 852 27.38 11.94 1.58
C ARG A 852 27.64 13.45 1.69
N ILE A 853 28.90 13.85 1.92
CA ILE A 853 29.26 15.26 2.17
C ILE A 853 29.44 16.05 0.86
N LYS A 854 29.86 15.41 -0.24
CA LYS A 854 30.07 16.12 -1.53
C LYS A 854 28.79 16.34 -2.34
N GLU A 855 27.71 15.60 -2.07
CA GLU A 855 26.46 15.71 -2.83
C GLU A 855 25.47 16.73 -2.23
N GLN A 856 25.50 16.98 -0.92
CA GLN A 856 24.76 18.09 -0.31
C GLN A 856 25.13 19.45 -0.92
N ASP A 857 26.36 19.61 -1.43
CA ASP A 857 26.83 20.88 -2.01
C ASP A 857 26.56 21.03 -3.53
N GLN A 858 26.22 19.96 -4.28
CA GLN A 858 26.10 20.03 -5.75
C GLN A 858 24.70 19.79 -6.32
N SER A 859 23.78 19.14 -5.59
CA SER A 859 22.39 19.01 -6.04
C SER A 859 21.52 20.23 -5.70
N CYS A 860 21.97 21.11 -4.82
CA CYS A 860 21.27 22.34 -4.43
C CYS A 860 21.42 23.52 -5.42
N SER A 861 22.09 23.33 -6.56
CA SER A 861 22.32 24.39 -7.54
C SER A 861 21.68 24.15 -8.92
N LYS A 862 20.61 23.36 -9.02
CA LYS A 862 19.83 23.23 -10.26
C LYS A 862 18.33 23.20 -10.02
#